data_AF-A0A388PAN3-F1
#
_entry.id   AF-A0A388PAN3-F1
#
_cell.length_a   1.000
_cell.length_b   1.000
_cell.length_c   1.000
_cell.angle_alpha   90.00
_cell.angle_beta   90.00
_cell.angle_gamma   90.00
#
_symmetry.space_group_name_H-M   'P 1'
#
loop_
_entity.id
_entity.type
_entity.pdbx_description
1 polymer ?
#
loop_
_entity_poly.entity_id
_entity_poly.type
_entity_poly.pdbx_seq_one_letter_code
_entity_poly.pdbx_strand_id
1 'polypeptide(L)'
;MTEETPTPPPGEIPPADQVKVDADSIVSKRRKLNFWQRIGASGLSVSLAIHVLLVFIAAAFVVSTVTDSGKKDPNTFATGAGGGSGGERVKSTERKVKPKNVKSLAKTTTRITSKSASASIALPDMPSSASASSMISGAMAGGASKGFGGGAGGGIGAGKGMGSGGGKNFVARPVMGANIFSQRLAVYFDASASMLPYLDRVEAEIRDKFPDADVFLSNGVFIDVHDNEIVGGDKFKGAPFLNRPTGGGSKKNAKGELVPTETNPAKLTTQGRAILKKYGSNFKTGSVGGWIDILKDDRTYDALIIFSDFQDGVRQIRTKAIGNVSAYKPDKGMRADPPVVFSDRTNQGGGFARSVTLIASGGASGQPVVQCKETTGLIVGMVALGSGIPPGTQVIEIKDNVSFTLSKPLTAAPSGRVVCNNGGDKRFPEEKKWEDEWEKAFAGARENKGPRLYLISTSRAYGNKPGTILQRCVSASDGSAIMVKFGNAKKGTNTVNDLHNYDDLYVGMPVSGRGLPDGVTLVAMPTYKEIIDPEDPEKKRKKRVIDKQLTISAPVLEDSTNAVFAFTPLIQAVGTLAKDSKVIDDVSGSIDLKPGMIVVDGRFPLATKVISVTPNKAAAGFFAVEMSAPASATAANAVLRFRPAASTTGNARGAAPTR
;
A
#
# COMPACT_ATOMS: atom_id res chain seq x y z
N MET A 1 68.12 -32.20 -31.34
CA MET A 1 67.91 -33.52 -31.95
C MET A 1 66.56 -33.97 -31.44
N THR A 2 65.45 -34.05 -32.17
CA THR A 2 65.07 -34.17 -33.59
C THR A 2 63.58 -33.75 -33.65
N GLU A 3 63.13 -32.90 -34.59
CA GLU A 3 62.25 -33.23 -35.74
C GLU A 3 60.98 -34.04 -35.38
N GLU A 4 59.74 -33.70 -35.73
CA GLU A 4 59.12 -33.41 -37.05
C GLU A 4 57.85 -32.49 -36.87
N THR A 5 57.60 -31.40 -37.62
CA THR A 5 56.86 -31.21 -38.91
C THR A 5 55.36 -31.64 -38.96
N PRO A 6 54.47 -31.00 -39.77
CA PRO A 6 53.19 -30.40 -39.32
C PRO A 6 51.94 -31.15 -39.84
N THR A 7 50.74 -30.76 -39.37
CA THR A 7 49.43 -31.34 -39.80
C THR A 7 48.59 -30.41 -40.70
N PRO A 8 47.68 -30.97 -41.54
CA PRO A 8 47.20 -30.40 -42.82
C PRO A 8 45.84 -29.64 -42.75
N PRO A 9 45.36 -29.00 -43.86
CA PRO A 9 44.13 -28.18 -43.87
C PRO A 9 42.82 -29.00 -44.03
N PRO A 10 41.64 -28.38 -43.81
CA PRO A 10 40.35 -29.09 -43.72
C PRO A 10 39.80 -29.57 -45.08
N GLY A 11 39.31 -30.81 -45.13
CA GLY A 11 38.62 -31.43 -46.27
C GLY A 11 37.09 -31.40 -46.21
N GLU A 12 36.49 -31.66 -47.38
CA GLU A 12 35.09 -31.44 -47.81
C GLU A 12 34.02 -32.41 -47.24
N ILE A 13 32.76 -31.96 -47.24
CA ILE A 13 31.54 -32.79 -47.05
C ILE A 13 30.54 -32.46 -48.20
N PRO A 14 29.81 -33.43 -48.78
CA PRO A 14 29.05 -33.30 -50.05
C PRO A 14 27.60 -32.76 -49.91
N PRO A 15 26.97 -32.31 -51.02
CA PRO A 15 25.61 -31.76 -51.04
C PRO A 15 24.49 -32.81 -51.12
N ALA A 16 23.31 -32.47 -50.59
CA ALA A 16 22.10 -33.28 -50.58
C ALA A 16 21.16 -33.01 -51.78
N ASP A 17 20.48 -34.07 -52.23
CA ASP A 17 19.67 -34.18 -53.46
C ASP A 17 18.41 -33.29 -53.54
N GLN A 18 18.13 -32.80 -54.76
CA GLN A 18 16.88 -32.15 -55.15
C GLN A 18 16.01 -33.09 -56.01
N VAL A 19 14.75 -33.27 -55.62
CA VAL A 19 13.74 -33.99 -56.43
C VAL A 19 12.88 -32.99 -57.20
N LYS A 20 12.92 -33.09 -58.53
CA LYS A 20 12.04 -32.41 -59.51
C LYS A 20 10.64 -33.03 -59.50
N VAL A 21 9.61 -32.21 -59.70
CA VAL A 21 8.25 -32.69 -60.02
C VAL A 21 7.78 -31.98 -61.29
N ASP A 22 7.41 -32.80 -62.27
CA ASP A 22 7.04 -32.42 -63.63
C ASP A 22 5.65 -31.77 -63.73
N ALA A 23 5.57 -30.80 -64.65
CA ALA A 23 4.35 -30.22 -65.15
C ALA A 23 3.90 -31.02 -66.38
N ASP A 24 2.73 -31.67 -66.30
CA ASP A 24 1.77 -31.77 -67.41
C ASP A 24 0.53 -32.59 -67.00
N SER A 25 -0.62 -31.92 -66.88
CA SER A 25 -1.94 -32.42 -67.29
C SER A 25 -3.04 -31.42 -66.94
N ILE A 26 -3.12 -30.35 -67.73
CA ILE A 26 -4.37 -29.62 -67.91
C ILE A 26 -5.24 -30.45 -68.86
N VAL A 27 -6.52 -30.70 -68.53
CA VAL A 27 -7.72 -30.46 -69.38
C VAL A 27 -8.97 -31.19 -68.84
N SER A 28 -9.91 -30.36 -68.39
CA SER A 28 -11.39 -30.41 -68.46
C SER A 28 -12.21 -31.63 -67.98
N LYS A 29 -13.09 -31.36 -67.01
CA LYS A 29 -14.48 -31.83 -67.02
C LYS A 29 -15.39 -30.71 -66.46
N ARG A 30 -16.06 -29.97 -67.35
CA ARG A 30 -17.13 -29.01 -67.00
C ARG A 30 -18.32 -29.79 -66.42
N ARG A 31 -18.57 -29.67 -65.12
CA ARG A 31 -19.86 -30.05 -64.52
C ARG A 31 -20.81 -28.85 -64.60
N LYS A 32 -21.96 -29.02 -65.24
CA LYS A 32 -23.07 -28.05 -65.26
C LYS A 32 -23.63 -27.94 -63.84
N LEU A 33 -23.62 -26.73 -63.26
CA LEU A 33 -24.20 -26.42 -61.96
C LEU A 33 -25.48 -25.58 -62.13
N ASN A 34 -26.48 -25.87 -61.29
CA ASN A 34 -27.86 -25.39 -61.36
C ASN A 34 -28.00 -23.88 -61.12
N PHE A 35 -29.00 -23.29 -61.79
CA PHE A 35 -29.40 -21.87 -61.77
C PHE A 35 -29.49 -21.26 -60.35
N TRP A 36 -29.85 -22.06 -59.34
CA TRP A 36 -29.99 -21.63 -57.95
C TRP A 36 -28.66 -21.26 -57.23
N GLN A 37 -27.51 -21.71 -57.72
CA GLN A 37 -26.19 -21.30 -57.16
C GLN A 37 -25.70 -19.96 -57.71
N ARG A 38 -26.35 -19.39 -58.74
CA ARG A 38 -25.98 -18.10 -59.34
C ARG A 38 -26.62 -16.88 -58.70
N ILE A 39 -27.63 -17.05 -57.83
CA ILE A 39 -28.39 -15.93 -57.22
C ILE A 39 -27.88 -15.57 -55.80
N GLY A 40 -26.84 -16.25 -55.27
CA GLY A 40 -26.17 -15.79 -54.05
C GLY A 40 -27.00 -15.81 -52.77
N ALA A 41 -28.05 -16.65 -52.68
CA ALA A 41 -28.94 -16.72 -51.53
C ALA A 41 -28.42 -17.59 -50.35
N SER A 42 -27.26 -18.26 -50.47
CA SER A 42 -26.75 -19.16 -49.43
C SER A 42 -26.29 -18.44 -48.15
N GLY A 43 -25.78 -17.21 -48.26
CA GLY A 43 -25.32 -16.44 -47.09
C GLY A 43 -26.47 -15.86 -46.26
N LEU A 44 -27.54 -15.41 -46.91
CA LEU A 44 -28.70 -14.81 -46.25
C LEU A 44 -29.48 -15.84 -45.44
N SER A 45 -29.73 -17.04 -45.99
CA SER A 45 -30.44 -18.10 -45.29
C SER A 45 -29.67 -18.62 -44.08
N VAL A 46 -28.33 -18.70 -44.15
CA VAL A 46 -27.48 -19.08 -43.02
C VAL A 46 -27.48 -18.00 -41.93
N SER A 47 -27.37 -16.73 -42.32
CA SER A 47 -27.42 -15.61 -41.36
C SER A 47 -28.77 -15.54 -40.63
N LEU A 48 -29.88 -15.74 -41.35
CA LEU A 48 -31.22 -15.74 -40.76
C LEU A 48 -31.43 -16.94 -39.83
N ALA A 49 -30.93 -18.13 -40.19
CA ALA A 49 -30.99 -19.32 -39.34
C ALA A 49 -30.23 -19.13 -38.01
N ILE A 50 -29.05 -18.51 -38.05
CA ILE A 50 -28.26 -18.21 -36.85
C ILE A 50 -28.98 -17.20 -35.95
N HIS A 51 -29.59 -16.16 -36.52
CA HIS A 51 -30.33 -15.18 -35.72
C HIS A 51 -31.57 -15.79 -35.06
N VAL A 52 -32.34 -16.62 -35.78
CA VAL A 52 -33.50 -17.33 -35.21
C VAL A 52 -33.06 -18.27 -34.08
N LEU A 53 -31.93 -18.97 -34.24
CA LEU A 53 -31.36 -19.82 -33.19
C LEU A 53 -30.96 -19.01 -31.93
N LEU A 54 -30.33 -17.85 -32.10
CA LEU A 54 -29.94 -16.99 -30.99
C LEU A 54 -31.16 -16.41 -30.24
N VAL A 55 -32.24 -16.08 -30.95
CA VAL A 55 -33.51 -15.64 -30.34
C VAL A 55 -34.14 -16.77 -29.53
N PHE A 56 -34.10 -18.02 -30.03
CA PHE A 56 -34.59 -19.17 -29.27
C PHE A 56 -33.79 -19.46 -28.01
N ILE A 57 -32.45 -19.35 -28.07
CA ILE A 57 -31.57 -19.52 -26.90
C ILE A 57 -31.86 -18.42 -25.86
N ALA A 58 -32.03 -17.17 -26.30
CA ALA A 58 -32.36 -16.06 -25.41
C ALA A 58 -33.74 -16.24 -24.76
N ALA A 59 -34.75 -16.68 -25.52
CA ALA A 59 -36.08 -16.97 -24.97
C ALA A 59 -36.04 -18.12 -23.95
N ALA A 60 -35.31 -19.19 -24.23
CA ALA A 60 -35.13 -20.31 -23.29
C ALA A 60 -34.43 -19.86 -21.99
N PHE A 61 -33.42 -18.99 -22.09
CA PHE A 61 -32.71 -18.43 -20.94
C PHE A 61 -33.62 -17.53 -20.08
N VAL A 62 -34.47 -16.71 -20.70
CA VAL A 62 -35.43 -15.87 -19.97
C VAL A 62 -36.49 -16.72 -19.29
N VAL A 63 -37.02 -17.75 -19.96
CA VAL A 63 -37.99 -18.66 -19.36
C VAL A 63 -37.37 -19.41 -18.19
N SER A 64 -36.16 -19.98 -18.33
CA SER A 64 -35.51 -20.70 -17.22
C SER A 64 -35.22 -19.80 -16.02
N THR A 65 -34.79 -18.56 -16.24
CA THR A 65 -34.48 -17.62 -15.14
C THR A 65 -35.72 -17.07 -14.45
N VAL A 66 -36.86 -16.96 -15.15
CA VAL A 66 -38.11 -16.43 -14.59
C VAL A 66 -38.96 -17.54 -13.95
N THR A 67 -38.91 -18.79 -14.43
CA THR A 67 -39.71 -19.91 -13.86
C THR A 67 -39.08 -20.58 -12.64
N ASP A 68 -37.77 -20.40 -12.37
CA ASP A 68 -37.11 -20.95 -11.16
C ASP A 68 -37.44 -20.17 -9.87
N SER A 69 -38.19 -19.08 -9.95
CA SER A 69 -38.72 -18.38 -8.75
C SER A 69 -39.93 -19.09 -8.11
N GLY A 70 -40.38 -20.20 -8.70
CA GLY A 70 -41.67 -20.84 -8.39
C GLY A 70 -41.63 -22.20 -7.67
N LYS A 71 -40.46 -22.71 -7.26
CA LYS A 71 -40.37 -23.96 -6.47
C LYS A 71 -39.81 -23.68 -5.08
N LYS A 72 -40.73 -23.70 -4.10
CA LYS A 72 -40.45 -23.70 -2.67
C LYS A 72 -39.84 -25.04 -2.29
N ASP A 73 -38.62 -25.01 -1.77
CA ASP A 73 -38.13 -26.09 -0.92
C ASP A 73 -38.31 -25.74 0.57
N PRO A 74 -38.71 -26.74 1.38
CA PRO A 74 -38.96 -26.61 2.82
C PRO A 74 -37.63 -26.58 3.58
N ASN A 75 -37.70 -26.10 4.83
CA ASN A 75 -36.62 -26.11 5.84
C ASN A 75 -35.70 -24.87 5.83
N THR A 76 -36.32 -23.71 6.06
CA THR A 76 -35.64 -22.52 6.58
C THR A 76 -35.76 -22.52 8.11
N PHE A 77 -34.61 -22.77 8.75
CA PHE A 77 -34.19 -22.43 10.12
C PHE A 77 -35.18 -22.69 11.28
N ALA A 78 -35.05 -23.87 11.86
CA ALA A 78 -35.22 -24.05 13.30
C ALA A 78 -34.07 -23.34 14.04
N THR A 79 -34.31 -22.15 14.58
CA THR A 79 -33.57 -21.67 15.75
C THR A 79 -34.32 -22.14 16.99
N GLY A 80 -34.06 -23.38 17.42
CA GLY A 80 -34.06 -23.71 18.85
C GLY A 80 -32.68 -23.32 19.40
N ALA A 81 -32.48 -22.83 20.61
CA ALA A 81 -33.32 -22.82 21.79
C ALA A 81 -32.88 -21.66 22.71
N GLY A 82 -33.81 -21.15 23.53
CA GLY A 82 -33.56 -20.13 24.54
C GLY A 82 -34.84 -19.39 24.89
N GLY A 83 -35.73 -20.05 25.64
CA GLY A 83 -37.10 -19.61 25.90
C GLY A 83 -37.26 -18.43 26.85
N GLY A 84 -38.47 -17.86 26.84
CA GLY A 84 -38.92 -16.86 27.80
C GLY A 84 -40.28 -16.24 27.45
N SER A 85 -41.36 -16.97 27.73
CA SER A 85 -42.69 -16.49 28.18
C SER A 85 -43.39 -15.33 27.43
N GLY A 86 -44.40 -15.69 26.62
CA GLY A 86 -45.73 -15.08 26.70
C GLY A 86 -45.93 -13.66 26.13
N GLY A 87 -46.06 -13.54 24.81
CA GLY A 87 -46.57 -12.32 24.17
C GLY A 87 -47.07 -12.59 22.74
N GLU A 88 -48.26 -12.09 22.42
CA GLU A 88 -49.01 -12.39 21.20
C GLU A 88 -48.31 -11.92 19.90
N ARG A 89 -48.36 -12.74 18.84
CA ARG A 89 -47.81 -12.42 17.51
C ARG A 89 -48.65 -11.31 16.85
N VAL A 90 -48.10 -10.10 16.76
CA VAL A 90 -48.75 -8.98 16.05
C VAL A 90 -48.57 -9.11 14.53
N LYS A 91 -49.71 -9.10 13.83
CA LYS A 91 -49.88 -9.09 12.37
C LYS A 91 -49.08 -7.96 11.70
N SER A 92 -48.30 -8.31 10.68
CA SER A 92 -47.68 -7.35 9.76
C SER A 92 -48.70 -6.87 8.71
N THR A 93 -49.19 -5.64 8.85
CA THR A 93 -49.95 -4.93 7.80
C THR A 93 -49.00 -4.09 6.94
N GLU A 94 -48.99 -4.33 5.63
CA GLU A 94 -48.30 -3.48 4.65
C GLU A 94 -49.05 -2.16 4.42
N ARG A 95 -48.36 -1.01 4.47
CA ARG A 95 -48.85 0.25 3.87
C ARG A 95 -47.80 0.83 2.93
N LYS A 96 -48.18 0.98 1.66
CA LYS A 96 -47.43 1.71 0.63
C LYS A 96 -47.50 3.23 0.89
N VAL A 97 -46.36 3.91 0.89
CA VAL A 97 -46.27 5.38 1.00
C VAL A 97 -46.20 6.02 -0.38
N LYS A 98 -47.11 6.95 -0.68
CA LYS A 98 -47.09 7.84 -1.86
C LYS A 98 -46.37 9.16 -1.53
N PRO A 99 -45.54 9.73 -2.43
CA PRO A 99 -44.94 11.05 -2.22
C PRO A 99 -45.91 12.19 -2.63
N LYS A 100 -45.89 13.32 -1.90
CA LYS A 100 -46.62 14.56 -2.26
C LYS A 100 -45.62 15.69 -2.58
N ASN A 101 -45.86 16.37 -3.71
CA ASN A 101 -45.13 17.54 -4.20
C ASN A 101 -45.35 18.77 -3.32
N VAL A 102 -44.32 19.61 -3.16
CA VAL A 102 -44.41 20.90 -2.47
C VAL A 102 -44.21 22.07 -3.44
N LYS A 103 -45.12 23.05 -3.40
CA LYS A 103 -45.15 24.27 -4.22
C LYS A 103 -44.09 25.28 -3.77
N SER A 104 -43.41 25.94 -4.72
CA SER A 104 -42.47 27.02 -4.44
C SER A 104 -43.18 28.35 -4.16
N LEU A 105 -42.67 29.10 -3.19
CA LEU A 105 -43.00 30.50 -2.96
C LEU A 105 -41.69 31.27 -2.82
N ALA A 106 -41.27 31.90 -3.92
CA ALA A 106 -40.19 32.87 -3.93
C ALA A 106 -40.74 34.24 -3.49
N LYS A 107 -40.05 34.91 -2.56
CA LYS A 107 -40.12 36.37 -2.39
C LYS A 107 -38.71 36.93 -2.18
N THR A 108 -38.42 37.94 -2.97
CA THR A 108 -37.18 38.67 -3.21
C THR A 108 -36.61 39.38 -1.98
N THR A 109 -35.30 39.26 -1.73
CA THR A 109 -34.56 40.05 -0.75
C THR A 109 -34.18 41.42 -1.32
N THR A 110 -34.57 42.50 -0.63
CA THR A 110 -34.11 43.87 -0.87
C THR A 110 -32.69 44.07 -0.36
N ARG A 111 -31.82 44.65 -1.20
CA ARG A 111 -30.39 44.92 -0.92
C ARG A 111 -30.24 46.11 0.04
N ILE A 112 -29.44 45.99 1.09
CA ILE A 112 -28.92 47.13 1.87
C ILE A 112 -27.42 47.26 1.58
N THR A 113 -26.96 48.43 1.14
CA THR A 113 -25.55 48.72 0.86
C THR A 113 -25.05 49.85 1.75
N SER A 114 -23.93 49.64 2.46
CA SER A 114 -23.22 50.68 3.21
C SER A 114 -22.17 51.38 2.32
N LYS A 115 -21.96 52.69 2.50
CA LYS A 115 -20.98 53.51 1.76
C LYS A 115 -19.76 53.95 2.60
N SER A 116 -19.46 53.34 3.75
CA SER A 116 -18.24 53.66 4.51
C SER A 116 -17.56 52.41 5.10
N ALA A 117 -16.23 52.46 5.22
CA ALA A 117 -15.37 51.33 5.59
C ALA A 117 -15.37 50.97 7.10
N SER A 118 -16.13 51.67 7.95
CA SER A 118 -16.04 51.53 9.41
C SER A 118 -17.38 51.49 10.17
N ALA A 119 -18.53 51.30 9.52
CA ALA A 119 -19.82 51.26 10.22
C ALA A 119 -20.28 49.83 10.54
N SER A 120 -20.54 49.51 11.82
CA SER A 120 -21.27 48.30 12.23
C SER A 120 -22.78 48.57 12.23
N ILE A 121 -23.52 47.86 11.37
CA ILE A 121 -25.00 47.82 11.36
C ILE A 121 -25.41 46.64 12.25
N ALA A 122 -26.17 46.90 13.31
CA ALA A 122 -26.81 45.86 14.12
C ALA A 122 -28.24 45.61 13.60
N LEU A 123 -28.55 44.35 13.30
CA LEU A 123 -29.91 43.90 13.00
C LEU A 123 -30.57 43.37 14.29
N PRO A 124 -31.89 43.55 14.49
CA PRO A 124 -32.59 42.99 15.65
C PRO A 124 -32.62 41.44 15.63
N ASP A 125 -32.55 40.81 16.80
CA ASP A 125 -32.65 39.36 16.95
C ASP A 125 -34.05 38.83 16.60
N MET A 126 -34.12 37.80 15.76
CA MET A 126 -35.37 37.09 15.43
C MET A 126 -35.58 35.86 16.33
N PRO A 127 -36.84 35.55 16.72
CA PRO A 127 -37.18 34.39 17.54
C PRO A 127 -37.01 33.07 16.79
N SER A 128 -36.48 32.05 17.49
CA SER A 128 -36.25 30.71 16.96
C SER A 128 -37.54 29.87 17.02
N SER A 129 -38.05 29.47 15.85
CA SER A 129 -38.94 28.30 15.72
C SER A 129 -38.89 27.71 14.30
N ALA A 130 -38.33 26.51 14.25
CA ALA A 130 -38.61 25.40 13.35
C ALA A 130 -39.08 25.71 11.91
N SER A 131 -38.14 25.75 10.97
CA SER A 131 -38.22 25.17 9.61
C SER A 131 -36.89 25.43 8.89
N ALA A 132 -36.43 24.47 8.08
CA ALA A 132 -35.23 24.53 7.21
C ALA A 132 -33.86 24.17 7.83
N SER A 133 -33.78 22.98 8.43
CA SER A 133 -32.60 22.12 8.23
C SER A 133 -32.76 21.37 6.90
N SER A 134 -32.41 22.02 5.80
CA SER A 134 -31.97 21.29 4.60
C SER A 134 -30.97 22.15 3.85
N MET A 135 -29.79 21.58 3.68
CA MET A 135 -28.68 22.05 2.86
C MET A 135 -27.66 22.93 3.58
N ILE A 136 -26.41 22.43 3.52
CA ILE A 136 -25.14 23.08 3.87
C ILE A 136 -24.76 22.96 5.36
N SER A 137 -24.02 21.90 5.67
CA SER A 137 -23.00 21.90 6.71
C SER A 137 -21.90 20.91 6.31
N GLY A 138 -21.04 21.39 5.42
CA GLY A 138 -19.68 20.87 5.23
C GLY A 138 -18.72 21.86 5.86
N ALA A 139 -17.90 21.35 6.77
CA ALA A 139 -16.61 21.87 7.21
C ALA A 139 -16.56 23.05 8.21
N MET A 140 -15.78 22.77 9.26
CA MET A 140 -14.92 23.66 10.05
C MET A 140 -15.47 24.38 11.30
N ALA A 141 -14.78 24.04 12.40
CA ALA A 141 -14.29 24.92 13.46
C ALA A 141 -15.25 25.31 14.59
N GLY A 142 -14.75 25.16 15.83
CA GLY A 142 -15.37 25.75 17.01
C GLY A 142 -14.88 25.17 18.31
N GLY A 143 -13.67 25.57 18.74
CA GLY A 143 -13.14 25.29 20.05
C GLY A 143 -13.83 26.07 21.18
N ALA A 144 -13.67 25.51 22.38
CA ALA A 144 -13.63 26.10 23.71
C ALA A 144 -14.27 27.48 24.00
N SER A 145 -15.20 27.47 24.98
CA SER A 145 -15.18 28.46 26.08
C SER A 145 -15.81 27.93 27.38
N LYS A 146 -14.96 27.87 28.40
CA LYS A 146 -15.11 28.06 29.86
C LYS A 146 -16.51 28.21 30.49
N GLY A 147 -16.74 27.46 31.58
CA GLY A 147 -17.13 28.08 32.87
C GLY A 147 -18.24 27.43 33.73
N PHE A 148 -17.82 26.75 34.81
CA PHE A 148 -18.48 26.55 36.13
C PHE A 148 -19.70 25.63 36.33
N GLY A 149 -19.57 24.74 37.32
CA GLY A 149 -20.68 24.10 38.04
C GLY A 149 -20.40 22.65 38.45
N GLY A 150 -19.96 22.43 39.69
CA GLY A 150 -19.70 21.10 40.24
C GLY A 150 -20.98 20.27 40.50
N GLY A 151 -20.81 18.95 40.60
CA GLY A 151 -21.86 18.04 41.03
C GLY A 151 -21.54 16.59 40.69
N ALA A 152 -21.28 15.79 41.72
CA ALA A 152 -21.18 14.34 41.64
C ALA A 152 -22.56 13.72 41.33
N GLY A 153 -22.60 12.65 40.54
CA GLY A 153 -23.81 11.85 40.34
C GLY A 153 -23.88 11.27 38.94
N GLY A 154 -23.83 9.93 38.84
CA GLY A 154 -23.72 9.21 37.58
C GLY A 154 -24.95 9.28 36.67
N GLY A 155 -24.76 8.81 35.44
CA GLY A 155 -25.86 8.36 34.59
C GLY A 155 -25.79 8.81 33.13
N ILE A 156 -25.62 7.80 32.28
CA ILE A 156 -26.16 7.68 30.90
C ILE A 156 -25.48 8.55 29.84
N GLY A 157 -24.50 7.95 29.17
CA GLY A 157 -23.91 8.46 27.94
C GLY A 157 -24.91 8.50 26.78
N ALA A 158 -25.21 9.70 26.30
CA ALA A 158 -25.79 9.94 24.98
C ALA A 158 -24.70 10.42 24.01
N GLY A 159 -23.57 9.70 23.96
CA GLY A 159 -22.64 9.81 22.85
C GLY A 159 -23.20 8.98 21.70
N LYS A 160 -23.64 9.62 20.62
CA LYS A 160 -23.83 8.96 19.32
C LYS A 160 -22.48 8.39 18.87
N GLY A 161 -22.14 7.21 19.37
CA GLY A 161 -21.15 6.34 18.77
C GLY A 161 -21.70 5.94 17.40
N MET A 162 -21.02 6.39 16.36
CA MET A 162 -21.28 5.94 14.99
C MET A 162 -21.12 4.42 15.00
N GLY A 163 -22.25 3.72 14.99
CA GLY A 163 -22.30 2.27 15.13
C GLY A 163 -21.45 1.63 14.06
N SER A 164 -20.52 0.76 14.48
CA SER A 164 -19.92 -0.20 13.56
C SER A 164 -21.07 -0.96 12.91
N GLY A 165 -21.21 -0.84 11.60
CA GLY A 165 -21.86 -1.84 10.77
C GLY A 165 -21.04 -3.12 10.87
N GLY A 166 -21.10 -3.78 12.03
CA GLY A 166 -20.59 -5.11 12.25
C GLY A 166 -21.41 -6.06 11.40
N GLY A 167 -20.89 -6.37 10.21
CA GLY A 167 -21.19 -7.64 9.59
C GLY A 167 -20.90 -8.71 10.64
N LYS A 168 -21.95 -9.44 11.05
CA LYS A 168 -22.01 -10.22 12.30
C LYS A 168 -21.01 -11.39 12.43
N ASN A 169 -19.93 -11.46 11.62
CA ASN A 169 -19.01 -12.60 11.55
C ASN A 169 -17.53 -12.23 11.26
N PHE A 170 -17.08 -10.98 11.43
CA PHE A 170 -15.65 -10.62 11.23
C PHE A 170 -14.88 -10.66 12.55
N VAL A 171 -14.44 -11.85 12.97
CA VAL A 171 -13.48 -12.01 14.07
C VAL A 171 -12.07 -11.79 13.51
N ALA A 172 -11.33 -10.83 14.06
CA ALA A 172 -9.94 -10.61 13.71
C ALA A 172 -9.10 -11.85 14.06
N ARG A 173 -8.30 -12.35 13.12
CA ARG A 173 -7.39 -13.47 13.37
C ARG A 173 -5.94 -12.97 13.36
N PRO A 174 -5.15 -13.20 14.43
CA PRO A 174 -3.76 -12.75 14.48
C PRO A 174 -2.90 -13.63 13.58
N VAL A 175 -2.21 -13.00 12.62
CA VAL A 175 -1.26 -13.63 11.71
C VAL A 175 0.03 -12.80 11.75
N MET A 176 1.14 -13.40 12.20
CA MET A 176 2.46 -12.74 12.27
C MET A 176 2.41 -11.37 12.97
N GLY A 177 1.58 -11.18 13.99
CA GLY A 177 1.42 -9.90 14.70
C GLY A 177 0.47 -8.89 14.05
N ALA A 178 -0.10 -9.17 12.87
CA ALA A 178 -1.19 -8.40 12.29
C ALA A 178 -2.55 -9.02 12.62
N ASN A 179 -3.54 -8.19 12.96
CA ASN A 179 -4.93 -8.62 13.09
C ASN A 179 -5.59 -8.56 11.71
N ILE A 180 -5.80 -9.74 11.11
CA ILE A 180 -6.42 -9.87 9.79
C ILE A 180 -7.92 -10.04 9.95
N PHE A 181 -8.70 -9.16 9.33
CA PHE A 181 -10.15 -9.20 9.35
C PHE A 181 -10.67 -9.65 7.99
N SER A 182 -10.92 -10.96 7.85
CA SER A 182 -11.30 -11.58 6.59
C SER A 182 -12.14 -12.84 6.81
N GLN A 183 -13.01 -13.15 5.85
CA GLN A 183 -13.59 -14.49 5.68
C GLN A 183 -13.09 -15.14 4.39
N ARG A 184 -12.78 -14.34 3.37
CA ARG A 184 -12.30 -14.80 2.06
C ARG A 184 -11.00 -14.06 1.74
N LEU A 185 -9.90 -14.77 1.93
CA LEU A 185 -8.56 -14.22 1.89
C LEU A 185 -7.83 -14.65 0.61
N ALA A 186 -7.30 -13.67 -0.13
CA ALA A 186 -6.28 -13.92 -1.14
C ALA A 186 -4.93 -13.38 -0.67
N VAL A 187 -3.87 -14.09 -1.01
CA VAL A 187 -2.51 -13.80 -0.61
C VAL A 187 -1.64 -13.80 -1.84
N TYR A 188 -0.82 -12.78 -2.00
CA TYR A 188 0.21 -12.71 -3.02
C TYR A 188 1.58 -12.85 -2.38
N PHE A 189 2.34 -13.86 -2.78
CA PHE A 189 3.71 -14.08 -2.37
C PHE A 189 4.66 -13.68 -3.48
N ASP A 190 5.63 -12.86 -3.09
CA ASP A 190 6.84 -12.64 -3.85
C ASP A 190 7.66 -13.93 -3.92
N ALA A 191 7.70 -14.55 -5.10
CA ALA A 191 8.46 -15.75 -5.37
C ALA A 191 9.90 -15.48 -5.82
N SER A 192 10.45 -14.29 -5.55
CA SER A 192 11.85 -13.97 -5.83
C SER A 192 12.81 -14.76 -4.94
N ALA A 193 14.07 -14.88 -5.38
CA ALA A 193 15.09 -15.68 -4.70
C ALA A 193 15.34 -15.26 -3.24
N SER A 194 15.22 -13.96 -2.93
CA SER A 194 15.35 -13.44 -1.56
C SER A 194 14.21 -13.89 -0.64
N MET A 195 13.05 -14.21 -1.21
CA MET A 195 11.83 -14.52 -0.48
C MET A 195 11.54 -16.02 -0.34
N LEU A 196 12.09 -16.86 -1.24
CA LEU A 196 11.91 -18.32 -1.22
C LEU A 196 12.12 -18.98 0.15
N PRO A 197 13.13 -18.62 0.97
CA PRO A 197 13.35 -19.27 2.27
C PRO A 197 12.20 -19.08 3.27
N TYR A 198 11.29 -18.13 3.04
CA TYR A 198 10.24 -17.76 3.98
C TYR A 198 8.84 -18.25 3.57
N LEU A 199 8.61 -18.57 2.29
CA LEU A 199 7.27 -18.76 1.73
C LEU A 199 6.50 -19.92 2.37
N ASP A 200 7.08 -21.11 2.42
CA ASP A 200 6.39 -22.31 2.92
C ASP A 200 5.94 -22.13 4.38
N ARG A 201 6.77 -21.42 5.16
CA ARG A 201 6.52 -21.10 6.56
C ARG A 201 5.41 -20.05 6.72
N VAL A 202 5.48 -18.97 5.95
CA VAL A 202 4.47 -17.90 6.00
C VAL A 202 3.13 -18.42 5.49
N GLU A 203 3.12 -19.30 4.47
CA GLU A 203 1.92 -20.01 4.02
C GLU A 203 1.30 -20.80 5.18
N ALA A 204 2.11 -21.57 5.91
CA ALA A 204 1.63 -22.37 7.03
C ALA A 204 1.00 -21.52 8.14
N GLU A 205 1.61 -20.39 8.49
CA GLU A 205 1.07 -19.49 9.53
C GLU A 205 -0.23 -18.80 9.08
N ILE A 206 -0.33 -18.42 7.81
CA ILE A 206 -1.57 -17.89 7.25
C ILE A 206 -2.65 -18.97 7.26
N ARG A 207 -2.35 -20.18 6.76
CA ARG A 207 -3.33 -21.26 6.62
C ARG A 207 -3.78 -21.87 7.94
N ASP A 208 -2.96 -21.80 9.00
CA ASP A 208 -3.38 -22.12 10.37
C ASP A 208 -4.58 -21.26 10.80
N LYS A 209 -4.60 -19.98 10.38
CA LYS A 209 -5.69 -19.05 10.67
C LYS A 209 -6.73 -18.96 9.57
N PHE A 210 -6.37 -19.24 8.33
CA PHE A 210 -7.22 -19.14 7.14
C PHE A 210 -6.99 -20.35 6.22
N PRO A 211 -7.57 -21.52 6.56
CA PRO A 211 -7.32 -22.77 5.81
C PRO A 211 -7.61 -22.64 4.31
N ASP A 212 -8.67 -21.90 3.97
CA ASP A 212 -9.15 -21.65 2.61
C ASP A 212 -8.48 -20.45 1.92
N ALA A 213 -7.36 -19.93 2.46
CA ALA A 213 -6.65 -18.82 1.81
C ALA A 213 -6.17 -19.21 0.40
N ASP A 214 -6.43 -18.35 -0.57
CA ASP A 214 -5.96 -18.51 -1.94
C ASP A 214 -4.59 -17.85 -2.10
N VAL A 215 -3.54 -18.64 -2.27
CA VAL A 215 -2.15 -18.15 -2.33
C VAL A 215 -1.66 -18.15 -3.78
N PHE A 216 -1.46 -16.95 -4.31
CA PHE A 216 -0.90 -16.67 -5.62
C PHE A 216 0.60 -16.36 -5.48
N LEU A 217 1.40 -16.89 -6.40
CA LEU A 217 2.85 -16.73 -6.44
C LEU A 217 3.30 -16.25 -7.82
N SER A 218 4.15 -15.24 -7.83
CA SER A 218 4.87 -14.76 -9.02
C SER A 218 6.13 -14.00 -8.60
N ASN A 219 7.06 -13.81 -9.52
CA ASN A 219 8.38 -13.27 -9.23
C ASN A 219 8.34 -11.76 -9.01
N GLY A 220 8.91 -11.32 -7.89
CA GLY A 220 8.98 -9.92 -7.52
C GLY A 220 7.60 -9.35 -7.18
N VAL A 221 7.62 -8.15 -6.64
CA VAL A 221 6.43 -7.36 -6.27
C VAL A 221 6.64 -5.96 -6.81
N PHE A 222 6.36 -5.79 -8.10
CA PHE A 222 6.49 -4.52 -8.82
C PHE A 222 5.13 -3.98 -9.28
N ILE A 223 5.06 -2.66 -9.38
CA ILE A 223 3.93 -1.93 -9.95
C ILE A 223 4.48 -1.10 -11.11
N ASP A 224 4.38 -1.62 -12.32
CA ASP A 224 4.75 -0.87 -13.52
C ASP A 224 3.49 -0.20 -14.09
N VAL A 225 3.60 1.09 -14.45
CA VAL A 225 2.49 1.91 -14.94
C VAL A 225 2.86 2.59 -16.25
N HIS A 226 2.01 2.47 -17.24
CA HIS A 226 2.20 3.08 -18.56
C HIS A 226 1.10 4.11 -18.83
N ASP A 227 1.44 5.39 -18.94
CA ASP A 227 0.48 6.46 -19.28
C ASP A 227 -0.79 6.51 -18.40
N ASN A 228 -0.79 5.86 -17.23
CA ASN A 228 -1.88 5.72 -16.23
C ASN A 228 -2.61 4.38 -16.23
N GLU A 229 -2.15 3.41 -17.02
CA GLU A 229 -2.64 2.04 -16.99
C GLU A 229 -1.63 1.15 -16.26
N ILE A 230 -2.12 0.39 -15.28
CA ILE A 230 -1.31 -0.60 -14.55
C ILE A 230 -0.97 -1.73 -15.51
N VAL A 231 0.32 -2.01 -15.72
CA VAL A 231 0.76 -3.14 -16.54
C VAL A 231 0.17 -4.43 -15.97
N GLY A 232 -0.48 -5.22 -16.83
CA GLY A 232 -1.19 -6.45 -16.44
C GLY A 232 -2.53 -6.21 -15.72
N GLY A 233 -2.94 -4.97 -15.47
CA GLY A 233 -4.27 -4.63 -14.97
C GLY A 233 -5.38 -4.87 -15.99
N ASP A 234 -6.63 -4.69 -15.59
CA ASP A 234 -7.82 -4.97 -16.43
C ASP A 234 -7.91 -4.03 -17.65
N LYS A 235 -7.52 -2.77 -17.43
CA LYS A 235 -7.56 -1.70 -18.45
C LYS A 235 -6.38 -1.75 -19.41
N PHE A 236 -5.26 -2.38 -19.02
CA PHE A 236 -4.04 -2.36 -19.80
C PHE A 236 -4.17 -3.15 -21.10
N LYS A 237 -3.86 -2.49 -22.21
CA LYS A 237 -3.83 -3.11 -23.54
C LYS A 237 -2.43 -2.94 -24.15
N GLY A 238 -1.86 -4.05 -24.62
CA GLY A 238 -0.58 -4.05 -25.32
C GLY A 238 0.54 -4.77 -24.57
N ALA A 239 1.77 -4.57 -25.04
CA ALA A 239 2.95 -5.18 -24.46
C ALA A 239 3.59 -4.26 -23.40
N PRO A 240 4.13 -4.80 -22.30
CA PRO A 240 4.94 -4.02 -21.37
C PRO A 240 6.23 -3.54 -22.06
N PHE A 241 6.73 -2.36 -21.68
CA PHE A 241 8.00 -1.82 -22.18
C PHE A 241 9.17 -2.48 -21.44
N LEU A 242 8.98 -2.81 -20.17
CA LEU A 242 9.93 -3.63 -19.42
C LEU A 242 9.59 -5.11 -19.58
N ASN A 243 10.55 -5.87 -20.08
CA ASN A 243 10.54 -7.33 -19.94
C ASN A 243 11.04 -7.69 -18.53
N ARG A 244 10.11 -7.73 -17.57
CA ARG A 244 10.35 -8.27 -16.23
C ARG A 244 10.49 -9.79 -16.32
N PRO A 245 11.33 -10.43 -15.49
CA PRO A 245 11.30 -11.88 -15.34
C PRO A 245 9.92 -12.31 -14.82
N THR A 246 9.13 -13.01 -15.63
CA THR A 246 7.73 -13.35 -15.32
C THR A 246 7.56 -14.73 -14.66
N GLY A 247 8.64 -15.51 -14.52
CA GLY A 247 8.65 -16.81 -13.87
C GLY A 247 9.15 -16.72 -12.43
N GLY A 248 8.48 -17.39 -11.49
CA GLY A 248 8.89 -17.48 -10.09
C GLY A 248 10.31 -18.00 -9.92
N GLY A 249 10.96 -17.66 -8.81
CA GLY A 249 12.26 -18.21 -8.43
C GLY A 249 12.22 -19.74 -8.35
N SER A 250 13.36 -20.40 -8.56
CA SER A 250 13.43 -21.87 -8.52
C SER A 250 13.93 -22.36 -7.17
N LYS A 251 13.31 -23.41 -6.61
CA LYS A 251 13.75 -24.09 -5.39
C LYS A 251 14.13 -25.54 -5.68
N LYS A 252 15.09 -26.09 -4.93
CA LYS A 252 15.40 -27.52 -5.02
C LYS A 252 14.24 -28.33 -4.41
N ASN A 253 13.70 -29.28 -5.15
CA ASN A 253 12.73 -30.24 -4.61
C ASN A 253 13.44 -31.29 -3.72
N ALA A 254 12.68 -32.24 -3.15
CA ALA A 254 13.23 -33.31 -2.31
C ALA A 254 14.26 -34.21 -3.03
N LYS A 255 14.29 -34.19 -4.36
CA LYS A 255 15.26 -34.91 -5.21
C LYS A 255 16.47 -34.04 -5.60
N GLY A 256 16.53 -32.80 -5.12
CA GLY A 256 17.60 -31.84 -5.43
C GLY A 256 17.43 -31.10 -6.76
N GLU A 257 16.35 -31.34 -7.52
CA GLU A 257 16.10 -30.71 -8.82
C GLU A 257 15.55 -29.30 -8.63
N LEU A 258 16.00 -28.35 -9.45
CA LEU A 258 15.45 -26.99 -9.46
C LEU A 258 14.05 -27.00 -10.10
N VAL A 259 13.04 -26.67 -9.30
CA VAL A 259 11.65 -26.57 -9.73
C VAL A 259 11.19 -25.12 -9.61
N PRO A 260 10.48 -24.56 -10.62
CA PRO A 260 9.88 -23.23 -10.51
C PRO A 260 8.92 -23.13 -9.32
N THR A 261 8.99 -22.02 -8.60
CA THR A 261 8.04 -21.69 -7.53
C THR A 261 6.88 -20.93 -8.15
N GLU A 262 5.83 -21.65 -8.54
CA GLU A 262 4.61 -21.08 -9.12
C GLU A 262 3.38 -21.29 -8.23
N THR A 263 2.29 -20.59 -8.56
CA THR A 263 0.98 -20.79 -7.94
C THR A 263 0.57 -22.25 -8.09
N ASN A 264 0.29 -22.94 -6.99
CA ASN A 264 -0.19 -24.33 -7.02
C ASN A 264 -1.72 -24.37 -7.14
N PRO A 265 -2.31 -24.71 -8.30
CA PRO A 265 -3.76 -24.68 -8.48
C PRO A 265 -4.52 -25.67 -7.59
N ALA A 266 -3.86 -26.74 -7.14
CA ALA A 266 -4.46 -27.74 -6.26
C ALA A 266 -4.68 -27.22 -4.83
N LYS A 267 -3.92 -26.20 -4.41
CA LYS A 267 -4.08 -25.54 -3.11
C LYS A 267 -5.04 -24.34 -3.13
N LEU A 268 -5.60 -24.01 -4.28
CA LEU A 268 -6.59 -22.93 -4.41
C LEU A 268 -8.00 -23.46 -4.19
N THR A 269 -8.89 -22.59 -3.72
CA THR A 269 -10.33 -22.81 -3.72
C THR A 269 -10.86 -22.86 -5.16
N THR A 270 -12.13 -23.24 -5.33
CA THR A 270 -12.77 -23.21 -6.66
C THR A 270 -12.77 -21.79 -7.25
N GLN A 271 -12.96 -20.76 -6.43
CA GLN A 271 -12.93 -19.37 -6.88
C GLN A 271 -11.50 -18.93 -7.23
N GLY A 272 -10.53 -19.27 -6.38
CA GLY A 272 -9.11 -19.00 -6.66
C GLY A 272 -8.64 -19.65 -7.97
N ARG A 273 -9.05 -20.89 -8.24
CA ARG A 273 -8.77 -21.56 -9.53
C ARG A 273 -9.42 -20.83 -10.71
N ALA A 274 -10.65 -20.35 -10.57
CA ALA A 274 -11.33 -19.61 -11.63
C ALA A 274 -10.61 -18.28 -11.93
N ILE A 275 -10.18 -17.56 -10.88
CA ILE A 275 -9.38 -16.33 -10.98
C ILE A 275 -8.03 -16.61 -11.64
N LEU A 276 -7.31 -17.63 -11.20
CA LEU A 276 -6.02 -18.01 -11.80
C LEU A 276 -6.17 -18.37 -13.28
N LYS A 277 -7.22 -19.11 -13.64
CA LYS A 277 -7.49 -19.48 -15.04
C LYS A 277 -7.77 -18.25 -15.91
N LYS A 278 -8.49 -17.26 -15.37
CA LYS A 278 -8.89 -16.06 -16.10
C LYS A 278 -7.77 -15.02 -16.20
N TYR A 279 -6.99 -14.85 -15.13
CA TYR A 279 -6.05 -13.73 -14.96
C TYR A 279 -4.61 -14.15 -14.68
N GLY A 280 -4.27 -15.43 -14.73
CA GLY A 280 -2.92 -15.92 -14.43
C GLY A 280 -1.84 -15.26 -15.30
N SER A 281 -2.10 -14.99 -16.58
CA SER A 281 -1.19 -14.25 -17.46
C SER A 281 -1.01 -12.81 -17.01
N ASN A 282 -2.10 -12.15 -16.59
CA ASN A 282 -2.07 -10.79 -16.05
C ASN A 282 -1.17 -10.69 -14.82
N PHE A 283 -1.27 -11.66 -13.90
CA PHE A 283 -0.43 -11.70 -12.70
C PHE A 283 1.04 -11.99 -13.03
N LYS A 284 1.32 -12.78 -14.07
CA LYS A 284 2.71 -13.00 -14.55
C LYS A 284 3.30 -11.73 -15.19
N THR A 285 2.50 -11.01 -15.99
CA THR A 285 2.95 -9.78 -16.69
C THR A 285 3.06 -8.58 -15.76
N GLY A 286 2.05 -8.37 -14.92
CA GLY A 286 1.90 -7.18 -14.06
C GLY A 286 2.35 -7.38 -12.62
N SER A 287 2.74 -8.60 -12.23
CA SER A 287 3.04 -8.98 -10.85
C SER A 287 1.92 -8.51 -9.89
N VAL A 288 2.29 -8.00 -8.72
CA VAL A 288 1.38 -7.47 -7.71
C VAL A 288 0.55 -6.31 -8.26
N GLY A 289 1.09 -5.52 -9.20
CA GLY A 289 0.39 -4.40 -9.82
C GLY A 289 -0.87 -4.87 -10.53
N GLY A 290 -0.73 -5.82 -11.46
CA GLY A 290 -1.86 -6.43 -12.17
C GLY A 290 -2.79 -7.20 -11.22
N TRP A 291 -2.25 -7.90 -10.22
CA TRP A 291 -3.04 -8.65 -9.24
C TRP A 291 -3.92 -7.75 -8.38
N ILE A 292 -3.38 -6.66 -7.82
CA ILE A 292 -4.16 -5.65 -7.07
C ILE A 292 -5.17 -4.99 -7.99
N ASP A 293 -4.74 -4.55 -9.19
CA ASP A 293 -5.62 -3.80 -10.08
C ASP A 293 -6.86 -4.61 -10.47
N ILE A 294 -6.73 -5.93 -10.61
CA ILE A 294 -7.86 -6.82 -10.89
C ILE A 294 -8.68 -7.11 -9.62
N LEU A 295 -8.03 -7.49 -8.52
CA LEU A 295 -8.73 -7.98 -7.33
C LEU A 295 -9.30 -6.89 -6.43
N LYS A 296 -8.86 -5.64 -6.53
CA LYS A 296 -9.42 -4.52 -5.75
C LYS A 296 -10.93 -4.32 -6.03
N ASP A 297 -11.36 -4.64 -7.25
CA ASP A 297 -12.73 -4.50 -7.72
C ASP A 297 -13.50 -5.85 -7.72
N ASP A 298 -12.81 -6.97 -7.46
CA ASP A 298 -13.39 -8.30 -7.40
C ASP A 298 -13.97 -8.58 -6.00
N ARG A 299 -15.22 -9.03 -5.94
CA ARG A 299 -15.95 -9.27 -4.68
C ARG A 299 -15.69 -10.66 -4.07
N THR A 300 -14.90 -11.49 -4.74
CA THR A 300 -14.53 -12.84 -4.29
C THR A 300 -13.78 -12.78 -2.96
N TYR A 301 -12.94 -11.78 -2.76
CA TYR A 301 -12.14 -11.64 -1.53
C TYR A 301 -12.55 -10.39 -0.75
N ASP A 302 -12.53 -10.49 0.58
CA ASP A 302 -12.75 -9.37 1.49
C ASP A 302 -11.44 -8.86 2.13
N ALA A 303 -10.33 -9.57 1.90
CA ALA A 303 -9.00 -9.12 2.23
C ALA A 303 -7.95 -9.64 1.24
N LEU A 304 -6.92 -8.82 1.03
CA LEU A 304 -5.73 -9.10 0.25
C LEU A 304 -4.50 -8.98 1.16
N ILE A 305 -3.63 -9.99 1.18
CA ILE A 305 -2.30 -9.92 1.82
C ILE A 305 -1.23 -9.91 0.73
N ILE A 306 -0.21 -9.07 0.88
CA ILE A 306 1.02 -9.12 0.07
C ILE A 306 2.19 -9.41 0.99
N PHE A 307 2.95 -10.47 0.69
CA PHE A 307 4.18 -10.82 1.39
C PHE A 307 5.39 -10.70 0.47
N SER A 308 6.33 -9.81 0.81
CA SER A 308 7.50 -9.47 -0.02
C SER A 308 8.59 -8.77 0.79
N ASP A 309 9.76 -8.56 0.21
CA ASP A 309 10.71 -7.55 0.70
C ASP A 309 10.39 -6.14 0.16
N PHE A 310 9.48 -6.04 -0.81
CA PHE A 310 9.04 -4.85 -1.54
C PHE A 310 10.19 -3.97 -2.07
N GLN A 311 11.33 -4.56 -2.44
CA GLN A 311 12.45 -3.80 -3.02
C GLN A 311 12.17 -3.31 -4.44
N ASP A 312 11.19 -3.92 -5.10
CA ASP A 312 10.83 -3.68 -6.49
C ASP A 312 10.03 -2.38 -6.73
N GLY A 313 9.20 -1.93 -5.80
CA GLY A 313 8.51 -0.63 -5.86
C GLY A 313 7.65 -0.38 -7.11
N VAL A 314 7.34 0.90 -7.34
CA VAL A 314 6.58 1.43 -8.49
C VAL A 314 7.53 2.00 -9.53
N ARG A 315 7.16 1.88 -10.79
CA ARG A 315 7.75 2.63 -11.91
C ARG A 315 6.64 3.06 -12.88
N GLN A 316 6.53 4.35 -13.12
CA GLN A 316 5.61 4.92 -14.09
C GLN A 316 6.37 5.57 -15.24
N ILE A 317 5.95 5.24 -16.46
CA ILE A 317 6.45 5.84 -17.69
C ILE A 317 5.36 6.65 -18.39
N ARG A 318 5.83 7.61 -19.20
CA ARG A 318 4.99 8.45 -20.04
C ARG A 318 5.42 8.29 -21.50
N THR A 319 4.51 7.82 -22.33
CA THR A 319 4.62 7.74 -23.79
C THR A 319 3.65 8.68 -24.50
N LYS A 320 2.48 8.92 -23.93
CA LYS A 320 1.44 9.79 -24.49
C LYS A 320 1.72 11.26 -24.19
N ALA A 321 1.20 12.13 -25.05
CA ALA A 321 1.21 13.57 -24.81
C ALA A 321 0.33 13.89 -23.60
N ILE A 322 0.78 14.81 -22.75
CA ILE A 322 0.07 15.24 -21.55
C ILE A 322 0.48 16.66 -21.15
N GLY A 323 -0.50 17.51 -20.86
CA GLY A 323 -0.27 18.92 -20.58
C GLY A 323 0.51 19.59 -21.72
N ASN A 324 1.64 20.21 -21.37
CA ASN A 324 2.57 20.83 -22.30
C ASN A 324 3.69 19.89 -22.78
N VAL A 325 3.64 18.60 -22.46
CA VAL A 325 4.64 17.60 -22.85
C VAL A 325 4.13 16.81 -24.05
N SER A 326 4.91 16.81 -25.14
CA SER A 326 4.60 16.03 -26.34
C SER A 326 4.72 14.53 -26.10
N ALA A 327 4.05 13.72 -26.94
CA ALA A 327 4.21 12.28 -26.92
C ALA A 327 5.68 11.88 -27.14
N TYR A 328 6.12 10.86 -26.42
CA TYR A 328 7.46 10.30 -26.55
C TYR A 328 7.63 9.71 -27.95
N LYS A 329 8.68 10.13 -28.63
CA LYS A 329 9.13 9.57 -29.90
C LYS A 329 10.62 9.28 -29.75
N PRO A 330 11.05 8.00 -29.71
CA PRO A 330 12.47 7.70 -29.68
C PRO A 330 13.12 8.17 -30.98
N ASP A 331 14.29 8.80 -30.87
CA ASP A 331 15.08 9.15 -32.04
C ASP A 331 15.56 7.88 -32.76
N LYS A 332 15.80 8.00 -34.07
CA LYS A 332 16.26 6.88 -34.89
C LYS A 332 17.62 6.37 -34.36
N GLY A 333 17.66 5.12 -33.90
CA GLY A 333 18.85 4.49 -33.34
C GLY A 333 19.01 4.65 -31.82
N MET A 334 18.12 5.37 -31.15
CA MET A 334 18.09 5.45 -29.68
C MET A 334 17.29 4.30 -29.07
N ARG A 335 17.60 3.98 -27.81
CA ARG A 335 16.88 2.99 -27.01
C ARG A 335 15.40 3.42 -26.92
N ALA A 336 14.48 2.50 -27.22
CA ALA A 336 13.04 2.75 -27.22
C ALA A 336 12.42 2.92 -25.81
N ASP A 337 13.25 3.02 -24.78
CA ASP A 337 12.81 3.07 -23.38
C ASP A 337 12.17 4.43 -23.06
N PRO A 338 10.86 4.49 -22.78
CA PRO A 338 10.19 5.77 -22.55
C PRO A 338 10.62 6.41 -21.23
N PRO A 339 10.46 7.74 -21.09
CA PRO A 339 10.86 8.46 -19.89
C PRO A 339 10.10 7.95 -18.67
N VAL A 340 10.85 7.67 -17.61
CA VAL A 340 10.34 7.36 -16.28
C VAL A 340 9.96 8.67 -15.61
N VAL A 341 8.67 8.88 -15.41
CA VAL A 341 8.14 10.08 -14.74
C VAL A 341 8.02 9.89 -13.24
N PHE A 342 8.02 8.64 -12.79
CA PHE A 342 8.06 8.29 -11.37
C PHE A 342 8.64 6.87 -11.17
N SER A 343 9.41 6.66 -10.12
CA SER A 343 10.00 5.37 -9.73
C SER A 343 10.54 5.40 -8.31
N ASP A 344 9.84 4.81 -7.35
CA ASP A 344 10.26 4.79 -5.94
C ASP A 344 11.25 3.68 -5.56
N ARG A 345 11.79 3.00 -6.57
CA ARG A 345 12.93 2.09 -6.43
C ARG A 345 14.14 2.78 -5.82
N THR A 346 14.76 2.12 -4.85
CA THR A 346 15.96 2.56 -4.12
C THR A 346 17.12 2.94 -5.04
N ASN A 347 17.22 2.33 -6.22
CA ASN A 347 18.36 2.47 -7.14
C ASN A 347 18.07 3.21 -8.46
N GLN A 348 16.87 3.74 -8.69
CA GLN A 348 16.48 4.32 -10.00
C GLN A 348 15.97 5.77 -9.93
N GLY A 349 16.29 6.50 -8.85
CA GLY A 349 16.27 7.97 -8.83
C GLY A 349 14.90 8.67 -8.98
N GLY A 350 13.76 7.96 -8.89
CA GLY A 350 12.53 8.46 -9.49
C GLY A 350 11.28 8.64 -8.63
N GLY A 351 11.17 8.39 -7.32
CA GLY A 351 9.82 8.37 -6.70
C GLY A 351 9.83 8.21 -5.20
N PHE A 352 8.89 8.86 -4.52
CA PHE A 352 8.89 9.20 -3.10
C PHE A 352 10.24 9.72 -2.59
N ALA A 353 10.30 11.05 -2.45
CA ALA A 353 11.34 11.83 -1.80
C ALA A 353 12.50 10.96 -1.29
N ARG A 354 13.56 10.81 -2.11
CA ARG A 354 14.88 10.58 -1.53
C ARG A 354 15.11 11.77 -0.60
N SER A 355 14.71 11.61 0.65
CA SER A 355 14.92 12.55 1.74
C SER A 355 16.23 12.16 2.36
N VAL A 356 17.27 12.87 1.98
CA VAL A 356 18.60 12.72 2.55
C VAL A 356 18.64 13.62 3.76
N THR A 357 18.70 13.03 4.95
CA THR A 357 18.86 13.79 6.18
C THR A 357 20.34 13.82 6.52
N LEU A 358 20.92 15.01 6.46
CA LEU A 358 22.31 15.29 6.79
C LEU A 358 22.39 16.03 8.12
N ILE A 359 23.54 15.97 8.77
CA ILE A 359 23.87 16.85 9.89
C ILE A 359 24.73 17.99 9.36
N ALA A 360 24.15 19.19 9.32
CA ALA A 360 24.89 20.40 9.05
C ALA A 360 25.89 20.64 10.20
N SER A 361 27.15 20.81 9.83
CA SER A 361 28.26 21.16 10.72
C SER A 361 28.63 22.64 10.64
N GLY A 362 28.02 23.40 9.72
CA GLY A 362 28.27 24.84 9.57
C GLY A 362 27.65 25.44 8.30
N GLY A 363 27.85 26.74 8.15
CA GLY A 363 27.33 27.56 7.04
C GLY A 363 27.10 29.00 7.54
N ALA A 364 27.53 30.00 6.77
CA ALA A 364 27.39 31.40 7.16
C ALA A 364 26.09 32.00 6.62
N SER A 365 25.42 32.84 7.42
CA SER A 365 24.31 33.65 6.91
C SER A 365 24.78 34.51 5.73
N GLY A 366 23.94 34.64 4.71
CA GLY A 366 24.26 35.30 3.45
C GLY A 366 25.08 34.44 2.47
N GLN A 367 25.51 33.24 2.85
CA GLN A 367 26.20 32.30 1.95
C GLN A 367 25.29 31.14 1.54
N PRO A 368 25.40 30.63 0.31
CA PRO A 368 24.59 29.49 -0.14
C PRO A 368 25.17 28.13 0.27
N VAL A 369 26.11 28.05 1.21
CA VAL A 369 26.86 26.81 1.47
C VAL A 369 26.50 26.22 2.82
N VAL A 370 26.11 24.95 2.81
CA VAL A 370 25.93 24.13 4.02
C VAL A 370 27.12 23.18 4.13
N GLN A 371 27.84 23.23 5.24
CA GLN A 371 28.91 22.28 5.56
C GLN A 371 28.33 21.03 6.23
N CYS A 372 28.84 19.85 5.89
CA CYS A 372 28.42 18.58 6.47
C CYS A 372 29.52 17.51 6.35
N LYS A 373 29.52 16.52 7.24
CA LYS A 373 30.55 15.46 7.27
C LYS A 373 30.28 14.28 6.35
N GLU A 374 29.09 14.22 5.74
CA GLU A 374 28.65 13.16 4.84
C GLU A 374 27.68 13.76 3.82
N THR A 375 27.81 13.38 2.56
CA THR A 375 26.90 13.78 1.47
C THR A 375 26.22 12.58 0.80
N THR A 376 26.34 11.39 1.40
CA THR A 376 25.82 10.13 0.86
C THR A 376 24.35 10.25 0.49
N GLY A 377 24.04 9.94 -0.77
CA GLY A 377 22.68 9.92 -1.31
C GLY A 377 22.14 11.28 -1.76
N LEU A 378 22.85 12.39 -1.49
CA LEU A 378 22.50 13.73 -1.97
C LEU A 378 22.65 13.78 -3.50
N ILE A 379 21.72 14.45 -4.19
CA ILE A 379 21.80 14.72 -5.63
C ILE A 379 21.45 16.17 -5.91
N VAL A 380 22.04 16.73 -6.97
CA VAL A 380 21.71 18.07 -7.46
C VAL A 380 20.23 18.11 -7.87
N GLY A 381 19.56 19.22 -7.55
CA GLY A 381 18.13 19.44 -7.77
C GLY A 381 17.25 19.12 -6.56
N MET A 382 17.80 18.53 -5.49
CA MET A 382 17.04 18.31 -4.27
C MET A 382 16.65 19.63 -3.59
N VAL A 383 15.39 19.82 -3.20
CA VAL A 383 14.96 20.90 -2.31
C VAL A 383 15.50 20.65 -0.91
N ALA A 384 16.35 21.56 -0.44
CA ALA A 384 16.94 21.57 0.89
C ALA A 384 16.03 22.29 1.88
N LEU A 385 15.95 21.72 3.09
CA LEU A 385 15.02 22.07 4.13
C LEU A 385 15.76 22.01 5.47
N GLY A 386 15.72 23.08 6.26
CA GLY A 386 16.40 23.12 7.56
C GLY A 386 16.47 24.53 8.14
N SER A 387 16.90 24.63 9.39
CA SER A 387 17.11 25.93 10.06
C SER A 387 18.04 26.81 9.22
N GLY A 388 17.69 28.07 9.03
CA GLY A 388 18.49 29.02 8.24
C GLY A 388 18.49 28.80 6.73
N ILE A 389 17.77 27.79 6.21
CA ILE A 389 17.63 27.55 4.77
C ILE A 389 16.31 28.16 4.28
N PRO A 390 16.34 29.07 3.29
CA PRO A 390 15.11 29.65 2.76
C PRO A 390 14.20 28.60 2.10
N PRO A 391 12.88 28.83 2.05
CA PRO A 391 11.96 27.96 1.35
C PRO A 391 12.21 27.80 -0.15
N GLY A 392 11.96 26.59 -0.67
CA GLY A 392 12.11 26.26 -2.09
C GLY A 392 13.55 26.30 -2.60
N THR A 393 14.53 26.31 -1.69
CA THR A 393 15.95 26.31 -2.01
C THR A 393 16.40 24.93 -2.47
N GLN A 394 17.16 24.85 -3.55
CA GLN A 394 17.60 23.59 -4.14
C GLN A 394 19.11 23.40 -3.99
N VAL A 395 19.56 22.15 -3.87
CA VAL A 395 20.97 21.75 -3.98
C VAL A 395 21.40 21.96 -5.43
N ILE A 396 22.39 22.80 -5.67
CA ILE A 396 22.91 23.10 -7.02
C ILE A 396 24.30 22.49 -7.26
N GLU A 397 25.04 22.19 -6.20
CA GLU A 397 26.39 21.61 -6.27
C GLU A 397 26.65 20.77 -5.01
N ILE A 398 27.44 19.70 -5.15
CA ILE A 398 27.82 18.81 -4.04
C ILE A 398 29.34 18.68 -4.02
N LYS A 399 29.94 18.87 -2.84
CA LYS A 399 31.34 18.57 -2.56
C LYS A 399 31.39 17.41 -1.58
N ASP A 400 31.77 16.25 -2.08
CA ASP A 400 31.62 14.98 -1.37
C ASP A 400 32.23 15.02 0.03
N ASN A 401 31.42 14.64 1.03
CA ASN A 401 31.78 14.59 2.45
C ASN A 401 32.32 15.91 3.04
N VAL A 402 32.04 17.04 2.39
CA VAL A 402 32.51 18.37 2.81
C VAL A 402 31.35 19.37 2.92
N SER A 403 30.60 19.57 1.83
CA SER A 403 29.54 20.57 1.78
C SER A 403 28.61 20.40 0.57
N PHE A 404 27.54 21.18 0.53
CA PHE A 404 26.74 21.38 -0.67
C PHE A 404 26.30 22.84 -0.81
N THR A 405 26.12 23.26 -2.05
CA THR A 405 25.71 24.63 -2.41
C THR A 405 24.22 24.66 -2.71
N LEU A 406 23.56 25.73 -2.28
CA LEU A 406 22.14 26.00 -2.36
C LEU A 406 21.81 27.06 -3.41
N SER A 407 20.62 26.99 -4.00
CA SER A 407 20.13 27.94 -4.99
C SER A 407 19.76 29.31 -4.41
N LYS A 408 19.74 29.44 -3.08
CA LYS A 408 19.47 30.67 -2.33
C LYS A 408 20.42 30.76 -1.14
N PRO A 409 20.89 31.96 -0.77
CA PRO A 409 21.72 32.16 0.42
C PRO A 409 21.00 31.78 1.71
N LEU A 410 21.74 31.28 2.69
CA LEU A 410 21.26 31.01 4.04
C LEU A 410 20.78 32.30 4.72
N THR A 411 19.68 32.26 5.46
CA THR A 411 19.19 33.37 6.30
C THR A 411 19.80 33.35 7.70
N ALA A 412 20.25 32.19 8.16
CA ALA A 412 20.97 31.99 9.41
C ALA A 412 21.91 30.79 9.29
N ALA A 413 22.84 30.63 10.23
CA ALA A 413 23.70 29.46 10.26
C ALA A 413 22.85 28.19 10.42
N PRO A 414 22.92 27.21 9.50
CA PRO A 414 22.17 25.97 9.61
C PRO A 414 22.70 25.16 10.79
N SER A 415 21.82 24.81 11.71
CA SER A 415 22.15 24.02 12.89
C SER A 415 21.40 22.69 12.91
N GLY A 416 22.16 21.59 13.01
CA GLY A 416 21.59 20.25 13.16
C GLY A 416 21.14 19.62 11.83
N ARG A 417 19.93 19.06 11.79
CA ARG A 417 19.47 18.25 10.65
C ARG A 417 19.06 19.12 9.47
N VAL A 418 19.62 18.85 8.30
CA VAL A 418 19.16 19.38 7.02
C VAL A 418 18.59 18.23 6.20
N VAL A 419 17.38 18.39 5.70
CA VAL A 419 16.68 17.40 4.88
C VAL A 419 16.68 17.89 3.44
N CYS A 420 17.24 17.11 2.54
CA CYS A 420 17.21 17.39 1.10
C CYS A 420 16.28 16.37 0.44
N ASN A 421 15.24 16.83 -0.23
CA ASN A 421 14.24 15.99 -0.91
C ASN A 421 14.27 16.24 -2.42
N ASN A 422 13.89 15.29 -3.28
CA ASN A 422 13.93 15.48 -4.75
C ASN A 422 12.85 16.46 -5.33
N GLY A 423 12.35 17.42 -4.54
CA GLY A 423 11.38 18.43 -4.99
C GLY A 423 9.95 17.94 -5.11
N GLY A 424 9.61 16.84 -4.44
CA GLY A 424 8.27 16.24 -4.46
C GLY A 424 7.93 15.48 -5.75
N ASP A 425 6.70 14.97 -5.80
CA ASP A 425 6.19 14.22 -6.95
C ASP A 425 5.69 15.18 -8.06
N LYS A 426 6.52 15.33 -9.10
CA LYS A 426 6.32 16.26 -10.24
C LYS A 426 5.38 15.73 -11.33
N ARG A 427 4.79 14.54 -11.15
CA ARG A 427 3.78 14.01 -12.07
C ARG A 427 2.57 14.94 -12.17
N PHE A 428 1.98 15.00 -13.36
CA PHE A 428 0.72 15.71 -13.59
C PHE A 428 -0.42 15.07 -12.78
N PRO A 429 -1.49 15.80 -12.42
CA PRO A 429 -2.63 15.24 -11.69
C PRO A 429 -3.23 14.01 -12.38
N GLU A 430 -3.33 14.02 -13.71
CA GLU A 430 -3.85 12.90 -14.49
C GLU A 430 -2.98 11.65 -14.30
N GLU A 431 -1.67 11.83 -14.08
CA GLU A 431 -0.74 10.73 -13.86
C GLU A 431 -0.87 10.03 -12.52
N LYS A 432 -1.57 10.66 -11.58
CA LYS A 432 -1.84 10.13 -10.24
C LYS A 432 -3.22 9.49 -10.15
N LYS A 433 -4.04 9.60 -11.20
CA LYS A 433 -5.43 9.12 -11.19
C LYS A 433 -5.56 7.63 -10.84
N TRP A 434 -4.64 6.79 -11.30
CA TRP A 434 -4.65 5.36 -10.96
C TRP A 434 -4.44 5.12 -9.46
N GLU A 435 -3.64 5.98 -8.80
CA GLU A 435 -3.41 5.94 -7.36
C GLU A 435 -4.69 6.30 -6.60
N ASP A 436 -5.40 7.35 -7.05
CA ASP A 436 -6.68 7.76 -6.47
C ASP A 436 -7.76 6.69 -6.66
N GLU A 437 -7.78 6.02 -7.81
CA GLU A 437 -8.69 4.90 -8.10
C GLU A 437 -8.44 3.72 -7.14
N TRP A 438 -7.18 3.36 -6.90
CA TRP A 438 -6.83 2.32 -5.94
C TRP A 438 -7.21 2.71 -4.51
N GLU A 439 -6.80 3.90 -4.05
CA GLU A 439 -7.11 4.38 -2.70
C GLU A 439 -8.64 4.39 -2.45
N LYS A 440 -9.42 4.83 -3.45
CA LYS A 440 -10.89 4.82 -3.39
C LYS A 440 -11.48 3.42 -3.34
N ALA A 441 -10.96 2.47 -4.12
CA ALA A 441 -11.42 1.08 -4.11
C ALA A 441 -11.22 0.46 -2.72
N PHE A 442 -10.03 0.64 -2.14
CA PHE A 442 -9.69 0.16 -0.80
C PHE A 442 -10.46 0.89 0.31
N ALA A 443 -10.76 2.19 0.16
CA ALA A 443 -11.64 2.92 1.08
C ALA A 443 -13.05 2.30 1.19
N GLY A 444 -13.50 1.61 0.14
CA GLY A 444 -14.75 0.86 0.13
C GLY A 444 -14.82 -0.25 1.18
N ALA A 445 -13.70 -0.74 1.73
CA ALA A 445 -13.69 -1.80 2.73
C ALA A 445 -14.52 -1.48 3.98
N ARG A 446 -14.56 -0.20 4.38
CA ARG A 446 -15.38 0.28 5.52
C ARG A 446 -16.87 0.03 5.36
N GLU A 447 -17.32 -0.05 4.12
CA GLU A 447 -18.71 -0.30 3.74
C GLU A 447 -18.91 -1.72 3.21
N ASN A 448 -17.93 -2.61 3.38
CA ASN A 448 -17.87 -3.93 2.73
C ASN A 448 -18.00 -3.83 1.20
N LYS A 449 -17.50 -2.73 0.61
CA LYS A 449 -17.53 -2.43 -0.83
C LYS A 449 -16.21 -2.72 -1.56
N GLY A 450 -15.13 -2.97 -0.84
CA GLY A 450 -13.83 -3.37 -1.36
C GLY A 450 -13.09 -4.25 -0.34
N PRO A 451 -11.95 -4.85 -0.70
CA PRO A 451 -11.17 -5.67 0.22
C PRO A 451 -10.33 -4.82 1.18
N ARG A 452 -9.98 -5.39 2.34
CA ARG A 452 -8.92 -4.86 3.20
C ARG A 452 -7.53 -5.20 2.66
N LEU A 453 -6.59 -4.26 2.70
CA LEU A 453 -5.21 -4.50 2.27
C LEU A 453 -4.27 -4.71 3.45
N TYR A 454 -3.51 -5.79 3.41
CA TYR A 454 -2.49 -6.11 4.41
C TYR A 454 -1.12 -6.28 3.74
N LEU A 455 -0.10 -5.68 4.32
CA LEU A 455 1.27 -5.77 3.84
C LEU A 455 2.12 -6.43 4.91
N ILE A 456 2.83 -7.48 4.53
CA ILE A 456 3.72 -8.21 5.42
C ILE A 456 5.09 -8.19 4.77
N SER A 457 6.05 -7.51 5.38
CA SER A 457 7.32 -7.25 4.72
C SER A 457 8.52 -7.76 5.49
N THR A 458 9.51 -8.33 4.81
CA THR A 458 10.81 -8.66 5.44
C THR A 458 11.74 -7.45 5.57
N SER A 459 11.41 -6.35 4.89
CA SER A 459 12.16 -5.08 4.94
C SER A 459 11.23 -3.88 5.12
N ARG A 460 11.76 -2.73 5.54
CA ARG A 460 11.04 -1.45 5.44
C ARG A 460 11.01 -0.91 4.02
N ALA A 461 11.69 -1.54 3.06
CA ALA A 461 11.55 -1.16 1.67
C ALA A 461 10.06 -1.13 1.29
N TYR A 462 9.66 0.02 0.75
CA TYR A 462 8.37 0.35 0.14
C TYR A 462 7.05 0.04 0.88
N GLY A 463 6.68 -1.22 1.09
CA GLY A 463 5.35 -1.61 1.62
C GLY A 463 5.05 -1.04 3.01
N ASN A 464 6.11 -0.77 3.79
CA ASN A 464 6.03 -0.21 5.14
C ASN A 464 6.51 1.25 5.23
N LYS A 465 6.77 1.91 4.10
CA LYS A 465 7.16 3.33 4.09
C LYS A 465 5.90 4.20 4.12
N PRO A 466 5.80 5.15 5.06
CA PRO A 466 4.77 6.18 5.01
C PRO A 466 4.76 6.88 3.64
N GLY A 467 3.56 7.14 3.11
CA GLY A 467 3.35 7.92 1.90
C GLY A 467 3.18 7.12 0.61
N THR A 468 3.66 5.86 0.56
CA THR A 468 3.56 5.04 -0.66
C THR A 468 2.11 4.70 -1.00
N ILE A 469 1.80 4.44 -2.28
CA ILE A 469 0.44 4.10 -2.70
C ILE A 469 -0.09 2.87 -1.95
N LEU A 470 0.73 1.83 -1.74
CA LEU A 470 0.31 0.66 -0.97
C LEU A 470 -0.02 1.02 0.49
N GLN A 471 0.78 1.86 1.14
CA GLN A 471 0.50 2.31 2.51
C GLN A 471 -0.75 3.20 2.60
N ARG A 472 -1.00 4.04 1.59
CA ARG A 472 -2.25 4.81 1.48
C ARG A 472 -3.45 3.88 1.32
N CYS A 473 -3.35 2.83 0.50
CA CYS A 473 -4.40 1.82 0.34
C CYS A 473 -4.65 1.01 1.62
N VAL A 474 -3.60 0.61 2.35
CA VAL A 474 -3.71 0.00 3.68
C VAL A 474 -4.48 0.93 4.62
N SER A 475 -4.09 2.21 4.67
CA SER A 475 -4.72 3.20 5.54
C SER A 475 -6.18 3.48 5.15
N ALA A 476 -6.50 3.49 3.86
CA ALA A 476 -7.85 3.70 3.35
C ALA A 476 -8.79 2.54 3.70
N SER A 477 -8.27 1.32 3.69
CA SER A 477 -9.05 0.11 3.95
C SER A 477 -9.13 -0.33 5.42
N ASP A 478 -8.54 0.42 6.35
CA ASP A 478 -8.34 0.02 7.74
C ASP A 478 -7.60 -1.33 7.87
N GLY A 479 -6.69 -1.58 6.93
CA GLY A 479 -5.78 -2.72 6.95
C GLY A 479 -4.58 -2.52 7.86
N SER A 480 -3.54 -3.34 7.69
CA SER A 480 -2.30 -3.22 8.46
C SER A 480 -1.07 -3.49 7.61
N ALA A 481 0.01 -2.77 7.90
CA ALA A 481 1.33 -3.00 7.33
C ALA A 481 2.30 -3.34 8.46
N ILE A 482 2.90 -4.52 8.39
CA ILE A 482 3.83 -5.03 9.40
C ILE A 482 5.15 -5.41 8.76
N MET A 483 6.24 -5.18 9.48
CA MET A 483 7.54 -5.74 9.11
C MET A 483 7.76 -7.00 9.93
N VAL A 484 8.28 -8.06 9.34
CA VAL A 484 8.55 -9.32 10.02
C VAL A 484 10.01 -9.68 9.90
N LYS A 485 10.58 -10.19 10.99
CA LYS A 485 11.88 -10.85 11.00
C LYS A 485 11.72 -12.28 11.49
N PHE A 486 12.64 -13.13 11.06
CA PHE A 486 12.64 -14.55 11.34
C PHE A 486 13.84 -14.86 12.21
N GLY A 487 13.65 -15.48 13.37
CA GLY A 487 14.76 -15.79 14.29
C GLY A 487 14.29 -16.55 15.51
N ASN A 488 14.99 -16.43 16.64
CA ASN A 488 14.78 -17.23 17.83
C ASN A 488 14.45 -16.36 19.05
N ALA A 489 13.66 -16.86 19.99
CA ALA A 489 13.51 -16.29 21.32
C ALA A 489 13.51 -17.40 22.37
N LYS A 490 14.14 -17.15 23.53
CA LYS A 490 14.28 -18.13 24.62
C LYS A 490 13.52 -17.66 25.85
N LYS A 491 12.71 -18.54 26.43
CA LYS A 491 11.91 -18.27 27.63
C LYS A 491 12.78 -17.70 28.76
N GLY A 492 12.23 -16.68 29.44
CA GLY A 492 12.88 -16.00 30.55
C GLY A 492 13.99 -15.02 30.17
N THR A 493 14.38 -14.96 28.89
CA THR A 493 15.33 -13.95 28.39
C THR A 493 14.61 -12.72 27.88
N ASN A 494 15.33 -11.61 27.74
CA ASN A 494 14.82 -10.39 27.13
C ASN A 494 15.38 -10.19 25.71
N THR A 495 15.69 -11.27 24.99
CA THR A 495 16.34 -11.15 23.68
C THR A 495 15.60 -11.90 22.58
N VAL A 496 15.67 -11.33 21.38
CA VAL A 496 15.31 -12.00 20.13
C VAL A 496 16.59 -12.12 19.32
N ASN A 497 16.97 -13.35 18.99
CA ASN A 497 18.28 -13.72 18.47
C ASN A 497 18.17 -14.22 17.03
N ASP A 498 19.31 -14.28 16.35
CA ASP A 498 19.44 -14.91 15.02
C ASP A 498 18.40 -14.43 14.00
N LEU A 499 18.10 -13.12 14.04
CA LEU A 499 17.23 -12.53 13.05
C LEU A 499 17.91 -12.60 11.67
N HIS A 500 17.16 -12.97 10.63
CA HIS A 500 17.68 -13.09 9.27
C HIS A 500 18.42 -11.81 8.79
N ASN A 501 18.02 -10.63 9.28
CA ASN A 501 18.80 -9.41 9.30
C ASN A 501 18.26 -8.48 10.40
N TYR A 502 18.99 -7.39 10.66
CA TYR A 502 18.61 -6.35 11.63
C TYR A 502 18.29 -5.01 10.95
N ASP A 503 18.20 -5.02 9.62
CA ASP A 503 17.96 -3.82 8.83
C ASP A 503 16.58 -3.27 9.14
N ASP A 504 16.50 -1.95 9.11
CA ASP A 504 15.32 -1.14 9.37
C ASP A 504 14.78 -1.15 10.80
N LEU A 505 15.37 -1.92 11.72
CA LEU A 505 14.98 -1.94 13.13
C LEU A 505 15.51 -0.73 13.89
N TYR A 506 14.76 -0.25 14.89
CA TYR A 506 15.22 0.81 15.79
C TYR A 506 14.61 0.70 17.20
N VAL A 507 15.32 1.25 18.19
CA VAL A 507 14.88 1.33 19.59
C VAL A 507 13.55 2.08 19.71
N GLY A 508 12.59 1.48 20.41
CA GLY A 508 11.23 1.95 20.61
C GLY A 508 10.22 1.36 19.62
N MET A 509 10.64 0.53 18.66
CA MET A 509 9.70 -0.21 17.80
C MET A 509 8.87 -1.19 18.63
N PRO A 510 7.53 -1.20 18.51
CA PRO A 510 6.72 -2.30 18.99
C PRO A 510 7.13 -3.61 18.34
N VAL A 511 7.24 -4.67 19.15
CA VAL A 511 7.57 -6.03 18.73
C VAL A 511 6.47 -6.97 19.20
N SER A 512 6.04 -7.85 18.32
CA SER A 512 5.07 -8.90 18.63
C SER A 512 5.49 -10.21 17.96
N GLY A 513 4.96 -11.32 18.42
CA GLY A 513 5.30 -12.63 17.87
C GLY A 513 5.07 -13.72 18.89
N ARG A 514 5.24 -14.97 18.46
CA ARG A 514 5.12 -16.13 19.35
C ARG A 514 6.11 -15.99 20.52
N GLY A 515 5.64 -16.30 21.72
CA GLY A 515 6.40 -16.17 22.96
C GLY A 515 6.69 -14.78 23.47
N LEU A 516 6.26 -13.70 22.79
CA LEU A 516 6.43 -12.35 23.31
C LEU A 516 5.17 -11.87 24.06
N PRO A 517 5.31 -11.21 25.23
CA PRO A 517 4.20 -10.50 25.86
C PRO A 517 3.59 -9.41 24.97
N ASP A 518 2.34 -9.05 25.24
CA ASP A 518 1.69 -7.92 24.56
C ASP A 518 2.37 -6.58 24.91
N GLY A 519 2.51 -5.70 23.92
CA GLY A 519 3.03 -4.34 24.12
C GLY A 519 4.55 -4.24 24.29
N VAL A 520 5.28 -5.30 24.00
CA VAL A 520 6.75 -5.32 24.03
C VAL A 520 7.34 -4.34 23.01
N THR A 521 8.46 -3.71 23.39
CA THR A 521 9.21 -2.79 22.52
C THR A 521 10.68 -3.16 22.46
N LEU A 522 11.33 -2.77 21.37
CA LEU A 522 12.77 -2.89 21.20
C LEU A 522 13.49 -1.88 22.11
N VAL A 523 14.41 -2.33 22.96
CA VAL A 523 15.13 -1.46 23.91
C VAL A 523 16.59 -1.25 23.50
N ALA A 524 17.22 -2.26 22.89
CA ALA A 524 18.60 -2.14 22.41
C ALA A 524 18.80 -2.88 21.09
N MET A 525 19.55 -2.25 20.18
CA MET A 525 20.07 -2.91 18.98
C MET A 525 21.24 -3.82 19.33
N PRO A 526 21.48 -4.90 18.56
CA PRO A 526 22.62 -5.76 18.80
C PRO A 526 23.94 -5.01 18.58
N THR A 527 24.93 -5.33 19.41
CA THR A 527 26.32 -4.87 19.20
C THR A 527 27.13 -5.99 18.57
N TYR A 528 28.21 -5.61 17.90
CA TYR A 528 29.02 -6.53 17.13
C TYR A 528 30.49 -6.34 17.43
N LYS A 529 31.25 -7.43 17.33
CA LYS A 529 32.71 -7.44 17.39
C LYS A 529 33.28 -8.07 16.13
N GLU A 530 34.48 -7.66 15.77
CA GLU A 530 35.24 -8.30 14.72
C GLU A 530 36.05 -9.45 15.32
N ILE A 531 35.96 -10.61 14.70
CA ILE A 531 36.84 -11.75 14.96
C ILE A 531 37.61 -12.06 13.68
N ILE A 532 38.75 -12.74 13.80
CA ILE A 532 39.38 -13.37 12.63
C ILE A 532 38.42 -14.44 12.11
N ASP A 533 38.20 -14.45 10.80
CA ASP A 533 37.32 -15.43 10.17
C ASP A 533 37.92 -16.85 10.33
N PRO A 534 37.23 -17.76 11.04
CA PRO A 534 37.73 -19.12 11.26
C PRO A 534 37.84 -19.94 9.96
N GLU A 535 37.13 -19.55 8.90
CA GLU A 535 37.16 -20.21 7.60
C GLU A 535 38.21 -19.60 6.65
N ASP A 536 38.96 -18.58 7.10
CA ASP A 536 40.07 -18.04 6.34
C ASP A 536 41.39 -18.72 6.74
N PRO A 537 41.97 -19.57 5.88
CA PRO A 537 43.24 -20.24 6.18
C PRO A 537 44.39 -19.25 6.40
N GLU A 538 44.32 -18.04 5.83
CA GLU A 538 45.36 -17.02 5.98
C GLU A 538 45.16 -16.13 7.21
N LYS A 539 44.04 -16.25 7.94
CA LYS A 539 43.69 -15.43 9.11
C LYS A 539 43.74 -13.91 8.88
N LYS A 540 43.56 -13.46 7.63
CA LYS A 540 43.59 -12.04 7.25
C LYS A 540 42.18 -11.45 7.18
N ARG A 541 41.18 -12.27 6.86
CA ARG A 541 39.79 -11.88 6.76
C ARG A 541 39.21 -11.76 8.16
N LYS A 542 38.56 -10.63 8.43
CA LYS A 542 37.78 -10.44 9.65
C LYS A 542 36.31 -10.71 9.37
N LYS A 543 35.64 -11.36 10.32
CA LYS A 543 34.21 -11.62 10.33
C LYS A 543 33.56 -10.86 11.47
N ARG A 544 32.43 -10.22 11.19
CA ARG A 544 31.63 -9.54 12.20
C ARG A 544 30.71 -10.56 12.87
N VAL A 545 30.76 -10.66 14.19
CA VAL A 545 29.87 -11.52 14.99
C VAL A 545 29.13 -10.69 16.02
N ILE A 546 27.94 -11.14 16.39
CA ILE A 546 27.14 -10.50 17.43
C ILE A 546 27.88 -10.64 18.76
N ASP A 547 28.07 -9.52 19.43
CA ASP A 547 28.65 -9.46 20.78
C ASP A 547 27.55 -9.39 21.83
N LYS A 548 26.57 -8.49 21.65
CA LYS A 548 25.36 -8.43 22.45
C LYS A 548 24.14 -8.53 21.56
N GLN A 549 23.18 -9.33 22.00
CA GLN A 549 21.94 -9.56 21.28
C GLN A 549 21.03 -8.34 21.31
N LEU A 550 20.04 -8.35 20.42
CA LEU A 550 18.93 -7.41 20.42
C LEU A 550 18.07 -7.64 21.66
N THR A 551 17.72 -6.55 22.36
CA THR A 551 17.00 -6.60 23.64
C THR A 551 15.60 -6.01 23.53
N ILE A 552 14.63 -6.66 24.17
CA ILE A 552 13.23 -6.26 24.27
C ILE A 552 12.83 -5.89 25.71
N SER A 553 11.75 -5.13 25.86
CA SER A 553 11.34 -4.49 27.11
C SER A 553 10.73 -5.44 28.16
N ALA A 554 10.49 -6.71 27.84
CA ALA A 554 9.93 -7.69 28.75
C ALA A 554 10.51 -9.09 28.47
N PRO A 555 10.52 -10.00 29.46
CA PRO A 555 10.98 -11.37 29.27
C PRO A 555 10.05 -12.16 28.36
N VAL A 556 10.64 -13.04 27.55
CA VAL A 556 9.98 -14.01 26.67
C VAL A 556 9.23 -15.06 27.51
N LEU A 557 8.01 -15.38 27.14
CA LEU A 557 7.08 -16.26 27.87
C LEU A 557 7.30 -17.75 27.58
N GLU A 558 7.70 -18.07 26.35
CA GLU A 558 7.91 -19.45 25.86
C GLU A 558 9.03 -19.49 24.81
N ASP A 559 9.66 -20.64 24.67
CA ASP A 559 10.68 -20.85 23.64
C ASP A 559 10.06 -20.77 22.25
N SER A 560 10.78 -20.12 21.34
CA SER A 560 10.35 -19.87 19.98
C SER A 560 11.54 -20.00 19.06
N THR A 561 11.70 -21.18 18.45
CA THR A 561 12.78 -21.47 17.49
C THR A 561 12.30 -21.23 16.08
N ASN A 562 13.12 -20.54 15.30
CA ASN A 562 12.82 -20.09 13.96
C ASN A 562 11.38 -19.61 13.95
N ALA A 563 11.04 -18.56 14.69
CA ALA A 563 9.74 -17.89 14.87
C ALA A 563 9.63 -16.63 13.99
N VAL A 564 8.40 -16.16 13.74
CA VAL A 564 8.14 -14.87 13.07
C VAL A 564 7.89 -13.82 14.15
N PHE A 565 8.65 -12.73 14.08
CA PHE A 565 8.50 -11.57 14.95
C PHE A 565 8.12 -10.37 14.10
N ALA A 566 6.97 -9.77 14.40
CA ALA A 566 6.52 -8.54 13.80
C ALA A 566 7.09 -7.32 14.52
N PHE A 567 7.67 -6.42 13.75
CA PHE A 567 8.14 -5.11 14.14
C PHE A 567 7.23 -4.09 13.47
N THR A 568 6.51 -3.31 14.27
CA THR A 568 5.58 -2.31 13.72
C THR A 568 6.34 -0.99 13.50
N PRO A 569 6.58 -0.58 12.24
CA PRO A 569 7.21 0.70 11.97
C PRO A 569 6.29 1.84 12.43
N LEU A 570 6.89 2.85 13.04
CA LEU A 570 6.21 4.08 13.45
C LEU A 570 6.45 5.14 12.38
N ILE A 571 5.48 6.03 12.19
CA ILE A 571 5.65 7.21 11.35
C ILE A 571 6.71 8.08 12.02
N GLN A 572 7.73 8.49 11.28
CA GLN A 572 8.82 9.29 11.80
C GLN A 572 8.74 10.68 11.19
N ALA A 573 8.85 11.70 12.03
CA ALA A 573 8.98 13.08 11.60
C ALA A 573 10.11 13.74 12.38
N VAL A 574 10.74 14.76 11.79
CA VAL A 574 11.75 15.55 12.51
C VAL A 574 11.16 16.93 12.72
N GLY A 575 11.10 17.40 13.96
CA GLY A 575 10.58 18.73 14.29
C GLY A 575 11.29 19.35 15.47
N THR A 576 10.99 20.63 15.72
CA THR A 576 11.52 21.37 16.86
C THR A 576 10.48 21.42 17.97
N LEU A 577 10.85 20.97 19.16
CA LEU A 577 10.02 21.03 20.35
C LEU A 577 10.48 22.20 21.21
N ALA A 578 9.54 23.06 21.57
CA ALA A 578 9.70 23.98 22.68
C ALA A 578 9.08 23.35 23.94
N LYS A 579 9.77 23.47 25.08
CA LYS A 579 9.20 23.12 26.38
C LYS A 579 7.88 23.86 26.59
N ASP A 580 6.91 23.18 27.19
CA ASP A 580 5.57 23.68 27.51
C ASP A 580 4.72 24.07 26.28
N SER A 581 5.22 23.83 25.06
CA SER A 581 4.47 24.05 23.81
C SER A 581 3.69 22.80 23.41
N LYS A 582 2.46 23.03 22.92
CA LYS A 582 1.64 22.03 22.22
C LYS A 582 1.90 21.98 20.72
N VAL A 583 2.65 22.93 20.19
CA VAL A 583 2.95 23.01 18.75
C VAL A 583 4.37 22.57 18.52
N ILE A 584 4.54 21.70 17.54
CA ILE A 584 5.83 21.30 17.00
C ILE A 584 5.98 22.01 15.67
N ASP A 585 6.97 22.89 15.61
CA ASP A 585 7.27 23.69 14.42
C ASP A 585 8.27 22.97 13.52
N ASP A 586 8.26 23.34 12.24
CA ASP A 586 9.14 22.83 11.20
C ASP A 586 9.21 21.29 11.17
N VAL A 587 8.05 20.64 11.29
CA VAL A 587 7.96 19.19 11.18
C VAL A 587 8.19 18.78 9.73
N SER A 588 9.37 18.23 9.47
CA SER A 588 9.73 17.60 8.20
C SER A 588 9.17 16.18 8.15
N GLY A 589 8.66 15.81 6.99
CA GLY A 589 8.12 14.47 6.77
C GLY A 589 6.61 14.48 6.53
N SER A 590 6.30 14.21 5.26
CA SER A 590 5.14 13.52 4.68
C SER A 590 3.73 13.75 5.25
N ILE A 591 2.82 13.96 4.29
CA ILE A 591 1.36 13.79 4.20
C ILE A 591 0.67 12.71 5.06
N ASP A 592 1.42 11.92 5.82
CA ASP A 592 0.96 10.76 6.57
C ASP A 592 0.60 11.08 8.02
N LEU A 593 1.14 12.15 8.60
CA LEU A 593 0.67 12.61 9.92
C LEU A 593 -0.77 13.08 9.79
N LYS A 594 -1.66 12.45 10.58
CA LYS A 594 -3.08 12.77 10.60
C LYS A 594 -3.54 13.06 12.03
N PRO A 595 -4.56 13.92 12.19
CA PRO A 595 -5.27 14.06 13.46
C PRO A 595 -5.63 12.70 14.07
N GLY A 596 -5.45 12.59 15.38
CA GLY A 596 -5.69 11.40 16.18
C GLY A 596 -4.47 10.51 16.43
N MET A 597 -3.40 10.59 15.64
CA MET A 597 -2.19 9.79 15.84
C MET A 597 -1.53 10.06 17.21
N ILE A 598 -0.90 9.05 17.82
CA ILE A 598 -0.28 9.16 19.15
C ILE A 598 1.23 9.28 19.00
N VAL A 599 1.83 10.29 19.65
CA VAL A 599 3.29 10.41 19.73
C VAL A 599 3.88 9.39 20.70
N VAL A 600 4.99 8.79 20.31
CA VAL A 600 5.76 7.81 21.08
C VAL A 600 7.11 8.43 21.41
N ASP A 601 7.09 9.34 22.37
CA ASP A 601 8.27 10.08 22.82
C ASP A 601 8.15 10.40 24.32
N GLY A 602 9.22 10.16 25.08
CA GLY A 602 9.21 10.37 26.53
C GLY A 602 9.11 11.84 26.97
N ARG A 603 9.28 12.78 26.03
CA ARG A 603 9.08 14.22 26.27
C ARG A 603 7.61 14.64 26.17
N PHE A 604 6.70 13.74 25.86
CA PHE A 604 5.27 13.99 25.92
C PHE A 604 4.61 13.07 26.95
N PRO A 605 3.52 13.51 27.60
CA PRO A 605 2.68 12.61 28.37
C PRO A 605 2.23 11.40 27.54
N LEU A 606 2.07 10.26 28.18
CA LEU A 606 1.58 9.05 27.52
C LEU A 606 0.22 9.33 26.84
N ALA A 607 0.03 8.74 25.66
CA ALA A 607 -1.17 8.89 24.84
C ALA A 607 -1.45 10.31 24.29
N THR A 608 -0.46 11.22 24.30
CA THR A 608 -0.56 12.52 23.62
C THR A 608 -0.86 12.33 22.13
N LYS A 609 -1.88 13.03 21.63
CA LYS A 609 -2.41 12.89 20.27
C LYS A 609 -2.06 14.10 19.39
N VAL A 610 -1.88 13.86 18.10
CA VAL A 610 -1.92 14.88 17.05
C VAL A 610 -3.35 15.41 16.96
N ILE A 611 -3.51 16.73 17.04
CA ILE A 611 -4.80 17.43 16.91
C ILE A 611 -4.96 17.95 15.49
N SER A 612 -3.92 18.59 14.96
CA SER A 612 -3.93 19.17 13.62
C SER A 612 -2.54 19.09 12.99
N VAL A 613 -2.52 19.04 11.65
CA VAL A 613 -1.30 19.08 10.84
C VAL A 613 -1.52 20.15 9.77
N THR A 614 -0.86 21.28 9.95
CA THR A 614 -1.09 22.47 9.11
C THR A 614 0.13 22.70 8.22
N PRO A 615 -0.01 22.75 6.89
CA PRO A 615 1.10 23.08 6.00
C PRO A 615 1.70 24.44 6.34
N ASN A 616 3.02 24.49 6.45
CA ASN A 616 3.72 25.76 6.57
C ASN A 616 3.71 26.45 5.20
N LYS A 617 2.91 27.51 5.07
CA LYS A 617 2.80 28.28 3.81
C LYS A 617 4.12 28.92 3.40
N ALA A 618 4.99 29.23 4.36
CA ALA A 618 6.31 29.74 4.07
C ALA A 618 7.23 28.62 3.59
N ALA A 619 7.16 27.40 4.14
CA ALA A 619 8.10 26.31 3.85
C ALA A 619 7.39 25.05 3.31
N ALA A 620 7.29 24.93 1.98
CA ALA A 620 6.65 23.79 1.32
C ALA A 620 7.30 22.45 1.72
N GLY A 621 6.49 21.50 2.17
CA GLY A 621 6.94 20.19 2.68
C GLY A 621 7.16 20.13 4.20
N PHE A 622 6.99 21.24 4.90
CA PHE A 622 6.95 21.30 6.36
C PHE A 622 5.56 21.58 6.90
N PHE A 623 5.33 21.16 8.14
CA PHE A 623 4.05 21.30 8.82
C PHE A 623 4.25 21.83 10.25
N ALA A 624 3.28 22.58 10.72
CA ALA A 624 3.06 22.77 12.15
C ALA A 624 2.13 21.66 12.65
N VAL A 625 2.57 20.94 13.68
CA VAL A 625 1.80 19.84 14.26
C VAL A 625 1.35 20.23 15.66
N GLU A 626 0.03 20.31 15.85
CA GLU A 626 -0.55 20.58 17.15
C GLU A 626 -0.79 19.28 17.91
N MET A 627 -0.46 19.27 19.20
CA MET A 627 -0.51 18.12 20.09
C MET A 627 -1.52 18.34 21.21
N SER A 628 -2.15 17.28 21.70
CA SER A 628 -3.17 17.37 22.76
C SER A 628 -2.61 17.80 24.11
N ALA A 629 -1.30 17.60 24.32
CA ALA A 629 -0.58 17.95 25.55
C ALA A 629 0.78 18.54 25.20
N PRO A 630 1.33 19.42 26.06
CA PRO A 630 2.60 20.08 25.78
C PRO A 630 3.79 19.14 25.96
N ALA A 631 4.90 19.46 25.29
CA ALA A 631 6.18 18.81 25.52
C ALA A 631 6.77 19.22 26.89
N SER A 632 7.34 18.27 27.63
CA SER A 632 7.98 18.51 28.92
C SER A 632 9.41 19.04 28.83
N ALA A 633 10.02 19.01 27.64
CA ALA A 633 11.39 19.46 27.41
C ALA A 633 11.60 20.03 25.99
N THR A 634 12.53 20.96 25.87
CA THR A 634 12.96 21.53 24.58
C THR A 634 13.88 20.55 23.85
N ALA A 635 13.69 20.41 22.53
CA ALA A 635 14.60 19.67 21.69
C ALA A 635 14.55 20.18 20.24
N ALA A 636 15.68 20.67 19.75
CA ALA A 636 15.82 20.98 18.33
C ALA A 636 16.00 19.68 17.52
N ASN A 637 15.39 19.61 16.33
CA ASN A 637 15.56 18.50 15.39
C ASN A 637 15.28 17.11 15.99
N ALA A 638 14.29 17.02 16.87
CA ALA A 638 13.91 15.77 17.49
C ALA A 638 13.33 14.80 16.46
N VAL A 639 13.82 13.56 16.45
CA VAL A 639 13.15 12.46 15.74
C VAL A 639 11.95 12.03 16.56
N LEU A 640 10.78 12.46 16.12
CA LEU A 640 9.50 12.11 16.71
C LEU A 640 8.94 10.89 16.00
N ARG A 641 8.28 10.04 16.78
CA ARG A 641 7.65 8.83 16.27
C ARG A 641 6.18 8.84 16.61
N PHE A 642 5.36 8.42 15.68
CA PHE A 642 3.91 8.43 15.81
C PHE A 642 3.37 7.06 15.42
N ARG A 643 2.41 6.60 16.21
CA ARG A 643 1.58 5.44 15.85
C ARG A 643 0.18 5.92 15.50
N PRO A 644 -0.54 5.24 14.58
CA PRO A 644 -1.98 5.41 14.47
C PRO A 644 -2.62 5.26 15.85
N ALA A 645 -3.64 6.08 16.16
CA ALA A 645 -4.48 5.78 17.31
C ALA A 645 -5.03 4.37 17.10
N ALA A 646 -4.90 3.51 18.12
CA ALA A 646 -5.59 2.24 18.10
C ALA A 646 -7.06 2.55 17.84
N SER A 647 -7.67 1.91 16.85
CA SER A 647 -9.12 1.82 16.84
C SER A 647 -9.48 1.25 18.21
N THR A 648 -10.43 1.87 18.90
CA THR A 648 -10.88 1.46 20.23
C THR A 648 -11.51 0.06 20.25
N THR A 649 -11.35 -0.73 19.19
CA THR A 649 -11.89 -2.07 18.98
C THR A 649 -10.91 -3.19 19.34
N GLY A 650 -9.72 -2.91 19.89
CA GLY A 650 -8.70 -3.93 20.15
C GLY A 650 -8.31 -4.21 21.60
N ASN A 651 -8.42 -3.25 22.53
CA ASN A 651 -7.73 -3.33 23.83
C ASN A 651 -8.64 -3.43 25.06
N ALA A 652 -9.94 -3.66 24.91
CA ALA A 652 -10.78 -4.07 26.02
C ALA A 652 -10.82 -5.61 26.10
N ARG A 653 -9.70 -6.24 26.50
CA ARG A 653 -9.86 -7.51 27.24
C ARG A 653 -10.46 -7.14 28.58
N GLY A 654 -11.80 -7.19 28.65
CA GLY A 654 -12.47 -7.33 29.93
C GLY A 654 -11.84 -8.53 30.61
N ALA A 655 -11.35 -8.33 31.84
CA ALA A 655 -11.00 -9.42 32.71
C ALA A 655 -12.16 -10.42 32.69
N ALA A 656 -11.87 -11.69 32.40
CA ALA A 656 -12.83 -12.73 32.62
C ALA A 656 -13.25 -12.64 34.10
N PRO A 657 -14.55 -12.57 34.44
CA PRO A 657 -14.95 -12.71 35.82
C PRO A 657 -14.46 -14.08 36.27
N THR A 658 -13.62 -14.06 37.31
CA THR A 658 -13.25 -15.24 38.08
C THR A 658 -14.49 -16.04 38.40
N ARG A 659 -14.44 -17.33 38.13
CA ARG A 659 -15.29 -18.30 38.81
C ARG A 659 -14.43 -19.13 39.73
#